data_AF-A0A437ST47-F1
#
_entry.id   AF-A0A437ST47-F1
#
_cell.length_a   1.000
_cell.length_b   1.000
_cell.length_c   1.000
_cell.angle_alpha   90.00
_cell.angle_beta   90.00
_cell.angle_gamma   90.00
#
_symmetry.space_group_name_H-M   'P 1'
#
loop_
_entity.id
_entity.type
_entity.pdbx_description
1 polymer ?
#
loop_
_entity_poly.entity_id
_entity_poly.type
_entity_poly.pdbx_seq_one_letter_code
_entity_poly.pdbx_strand_id
1 'polypeptide(L)'
;MDEANAALKEKRGQTAATQKKVDDAKSAVIEQQKAVDEKAQAVGDAQKQVGDAQAALDGTGFNEAQKSLADINATIKQEKDDLAKKQKQVEDLTNDVANKKETISKLDLSGKKAALIKAGKNAGSVRGKLEDLKALSKGTDSQINSDKDEKKRIEENQQNNIVISNVDKYKKALLDYNENNQLTQDDIDYMNENRALCVYKSSEQDKGNKVNLRRLENDQIVDLSLFAANLINKVRAQFGWKATDVSSASLMFAKRVAKNYLQDDASYPDWHDVDGLDEAMRHYDLLSYSEDMGPADITSSRTNMDELKKNIYNLISRMIFTDGNGVASTGADPTYELAHAKGVLGVTFNKESNSLQPTSDYLAVIPTIFKDNKVAIHILRALPERTGSYKYPSYNEKLLNIEDELTNTLPNKRRELNVEIAKAEKELTIQENDAAAKQTAYSEAHNQYVKLSDQIDKETQAVNDLINNQIPALNSRINDDGIVKANQEKKVKDLTKTHQTKADALSDVKQDLETAKSNLQSAKDELAKKQTSFDTTKKEQQSLNDAIDTLQKKTIPALENAQKDAQTKLDKLQKAGDILKKAQDAETETEKANKDAQDKLTDAQNQLKALLPAKQAADKAVNDTQTDLDNAQKKLNDAQAKLEQAQQEENAQHMNIFTGYNDTSADDFGNYIPDATTNTSNAVPAVTTQTPAATPTQTPNTTQTKTPEVTPTTDTKVTPEESTKANLPKMTYKKITLTRNAVVYDKHGKAIKKGVHKRTIKKGKILKALKNAKIVKIKGKKYFQIGRNKFIKVNSAIVVSKVNFKAQLKGIRRVKAYNRLGKFNKHYLRAHHRYSFTQKAIINGKTYYKVAHTNNWVPASKVGKKIK
;
A
#
# COMPACT_ATOMS: atom_id res chain seq x y z
N MET A 1 -37.67 -19.83 -141.36
CA MET A 1 -36.88 -18.90 -140.52
C MET A 1 -37.00 -19.23 -139.02
N ASP A 2 -37.97 -20.05 -138.64
CA ASP A 2 -38.78 -19.80 -137.44
C ASP A 2 -38.12 -20.34 -136.15
N GLU A 3 -37.30 -21.38 -136.28
CA GLU A 3 -36.45 -21.90 -135.20
C GLU A 3 -35.48 -20.83 -134.65
N ALA A 4 -34.95 -19.96 -135.51
CA ALA A 4 -34.04 -18.89 -135.09
C ALA A 4 -34.75 -17.82 -134.24
N ASN A 5 -36.02 -17.52 -134.55
CA ASN A 5 -36.85 -16.61 -133.75
C ASN A 5 -37.22 -17.21 -132.39
N ALA A 6 -37.44 -18.53 -132.31
CA ALA A 6 -37.72 -19.20 -131.04
C ALA A 6 -36.54 -19.10 -130.06
N ALA A 7 -35.32 -19.40 -130.51
CA ALA A 7 -34.12 -19.37 -129.68
C ALA A 7 -33.82 -17.97 -129.09
N LEU A 8 -34.01 -16.91 -129.88
CA LEU A 8 -33.80 -15.52 -129.43
C LEU A 8 -34.77 -15.12 -128.30
N LYS A 9 -36.01 -15.61 -128.34
CA LYS A 9 -37.04 -15.34 -127.34
C LYS A 9 -36.75 -16.06 -126.01
N GLU A 10 -36.24 -17.30 -126.06
CA GLU A 10 -35.85 -18.07 -124.88
C GLU A 10 -34.72 -17.38 -124.08
N LYS A 11 -33.65 -16.94 -124.77
CA LYS A 11 -32.48 -16.33 -124.09
C LYS A 11 -32.84 -15.02 -123.40
N ARG A 12 -33.71 -14.19 -124.01
CA ARG A 12 -34.26 -12.98 -123.37
C ARG A 12 -35.00 -13.28 -122.06
N GLY A 13 -35.76 -14.39 -122.02
CA GLY A 13 -36.43 -14.84 -120.79
C GLY A 13 -35.44 -15.26 -119.69
N GLN A 14 -34.34 -15.92 -120.06
CA GLN A 14 -33.31 -16.38 -119.13
C GLN A 14 -32.52 -15.21 -118.50
N THR A 15 -32.23 -14.15 -119.25
CA THR A 15 -31.59 -12.94 -118.70
C THR A 15 -32.48 -12.26 -117.66
N ALA A 16 -33.77 -12.05 -117.97
CA ALA A 16 -34.72 -11.44 -117.04
C ALA A 16 -34.92 -12.25 -115.75
N ALA A 17 -35.01 -13.59 -115.86
CA ALA A 17 -35.11 -14.47 -114.70
C ALA A 17 -33.84 -14.47 -113.83
N THR A 18 -32.65 -14.29 -114.43
CA THR A 18 -31.38 -14.15 -113.71
C THR A 18 -31.27 -12.80 -112.99
N GLN A 19 -31.72 -11.70 -113.61
CA GLN A 19 -31.72 -10.38 -112.97
C GLN A 19 -32.61 -10.36 -111.72
N LYS A 20 -33.81 -10.98 -111.76
CA LYS A 20 -34.67 -11.06 -110.56
C LYS A 20 -33.96 -11.72 -109.38
N LYS A 21 -33.17 -12.78 -109.62
CA LYS A 21 -32.41 -13.47 -108.54
C LYS A 21 -31.35 -12.57 -107.89
N VAL A 22 -30.77 -11.64 -108.64
CA VAL A 22 -29.82 -10.65 -108.09
C VAL A 22 -30.54 -9.70 -107.13
N ASP A 23 -31.74 -9.25 -107.48
CA ASP A 23 -32.47 -8.28 -106.66
C ASP A 23 -33.16 -8.95 -105.45
N ASP A 24 -33.67 -10.17 -105.60
CA ASP A 24 -34.10 -11.02 -104.49
C ASP A 24 -32.96 -11.25 -103.47
N ALA A 25 -31.73 -11.49 -103.95
CA ALA A 25 -30.56 -11.71 -103.10
C ALA A 25 -30.09 -10.42 -102.39
N LYS A 26 -30.18 -9.25 -103.03
CA LYS A 26 -29.91 -7.95 -102.37
C LYS A 26 -30.86 -7.70 -101.20
N SER A 27 -32.14 -8.04 -101.34
CA SER A 27 -33.10 -7.95 -100.24
C SER A 27 -32.69 -8.85 -99.06
N ALA A 28 -32.25 -10.08 -99.34
CA ALA A 28 -31.74 -10.98 -98.30
C ALA A 28 -30.47 -10.44 -97.58
N VAL A 29 -29.58 -9.73 -98.28
CA VAL A 29 -28.40 -9.08 -97.64
C VAL A 29 -28.81 -7.95 -96.68
N ILE A 30 -29.87 -7.20 -96.99
CA ILE A 30 -30.39 -6.14 -96.12
C ILE A 30 -31.03 -6.75 -94.86
N GLU A 31 -31.79 -7.83 -95.00
CA GLU A 31 -32.37 -8.57 -93.87
C GLU A 31 -31.29 -9.21 -92.99
N GLN A 32 -30.25 -9.80 -93.60
CA GLN A 32 -29.10 -10.35 -92.90
C GLN A 32 -28.25 -9.27 -92.19
N GLN A 33 -28.14 -8.04 -92.74
CA GLN A 33 -27.49 -6.92 -92.04
C GLN A 33 -28.20 -6.59 -90.72
N LYS A 34 -29.54 -6.50 -90.74
CA LYS A 34 -30.34 -6.28 -89.53
C LYS A 34 -30.12 -7.41 -88.50
N ALA A 35 -29.99 -8.65 -88.95
CA ALA A 35 -29.62 -9.77 -88.08
C ALA A 35 -28.20 -9.63 -87.50
N VAL A 36 -27.21 -9.15 -88.27
CA VAL A 36 -25.85 -8.86 -87.76
C VAL A 36 -25.88 -7.78 -86.68
N ASP A 37 -26.67 -6.72 -86.86
CA ASP A 37 -26.77 -5.60 -85.90
C ASP A 37 -27.45 -6.01 -84.59
N GLU A 38 -28.55 -6.79 -84.66
CA GLU A 38 -29.21 -7.37 -83.47
C GLU A 38 -28.28 -8.32 -82.70
N LYS A 39 -27.42 -9.07 -83.40
CA LYS A 39 -26.42 -9.94 -82.79
C LYS A 39 -25.25 -9.14 -82.18
N ALA A 40 -24.87 -8.02 -82.77
CA ALA A 40 -23.87 -7.10 -82.20
C ALA A 40 -24.34 -6.51 -80.87
N GLN A 41 -25.60 -6.05 -80.81
CA GLN A 41 -26.20 -5.58 -79.56
C GLN A 41 -26.21 -6.69 -78.49
N ALA A 42 -26.64 -7.91 -78.86
CA ALA A 42 -26.66 -9.05 -77.93
C ALA A 42 -25.26 -9.45 -77.40
N VAL A 43 -24.18 -9.18 -78.15
CA VAL A 43 -22.79 -9.30 -77.66
C VAL A 43 -22.47 -8.20 -76.65
N GLY A 44 -22.84 -6.94 -76.92
CA GLY A 44 -22.65 -5.81 -76.00
C GLY A 44 -23.37 -6.00 -74.66
N ASP A 45 -24.62 -6.46 -74.69
CA ASP A 45 -25.40 -6.76 -73.48
C ASP A 45 -24.76 -7.90 -72.67
N ALA A 46 -24.25 -8.95 -73.33
CA ALA A 46 -23.52 -10.04 -72.66
C ALA A 46 -22.16 -9.58 -72.09
N GLN A 47 -21.45 -8.67 -72.76
CA GLN A 47 -20.24 -8.04 -72.21
C GLN A 47 -20.56 -7.23 -70.95
N LYS A 48 -21.68 -6.49 -70.93
CA LYS A 48 -22.15 -5.79 -69.72
C LYS A 48 -22.47 -6.78 -68.59
N GLN A 49 -23.16 -7.88 -68.88
CA GLN A 49 -23.46 -8.92 -67.88
C GLN A 49 -22.19 -9.55 -67.28
N VAL A 50 -21.14 -9.76 -68.06
CA VAL A 50 -19.82 -10.20 -67.54
C VAL A 50 -19.21 -9.15 -66.61
N GLY A 51 -19.33 -7.86 -66.95
CA GLY A 51 -18.89 -6.75 -66.08
C GLY A 51 -19.68 -6.66 -64.77
N ASP A 52 -21.02 -6.74 -64.85
CA ASP A 52 -21.90 -6.74 -63.68
C ASP A 52 -21.62 -7.94 -62.77
N ALA A 53 -21.40 -9.13 -63.33
CA ALA A 53 -21.06 -10.34 -62.59
C ALA A 53 -19.66 -10.31 -61.96
N GLN A 54 -18.68 -9.65 -62.61
CA GLN A 54 -17.36 -9.42 -62.04
C GLN A 54 -17.44 -8.44 -60.85
N ALA A 55 -18.18 -7.33 -61.00
CA ALA A 55 -18.42 -6.40 -59.90
C ALA A 55 -19.16 -7.04 -58.72
N ALA A 56 -20.10 -7.97 -58.98
CA ALA A 56 -20.77 -8.75 -57.94
C ALA A 56 -19.79 -9.72 -57.22
N LEU A 57 -18.85 -10.34 -57.94
CA LEU A 57 -17.82 -11.20 -57.36
C LEU A 57 -16.85 -10.41 -56.47
N ASP A 58 -16.37 -9.27 -56.95
CA ASP A 58 -15.46 -8.39 -56.20
C ASP A 58 -16.16 -7.74 -54.99
N GLY A 59 -17.48 -7.51 -55.09
CA GLY A 59 -18.32 -6.98 -54.02
C GLY A 59 -18.72 -7.96 -52.91
N THR A 60 -18.28 -9.22 -52.95
CA THR A 60 -18.67 -10.26 -51.96
C THR A 60 -18.20 -10.00 -50.53
N GLY A 61 -17.18 -9.16 -50.32
CA GLY A 61 -16.67 -8.85 -48.97
C GLY A 61 -15.96 -10.02 -48.24
N PHE A 62 -15.59 -11.08 -48.99
CA PHE A 62 -14.99 -12.29 -48.43
C PHE A 62 -13.65 -12.01 -47.70
N ASN A 63 -12.81 -11.13 -48.26
CA ASN A 63 -11.51 -10.80 -47.68
C ASN A 63 -11.65 -10.05 -46.35
N GLU A 64 -12.62 -9.13 -46.27
CA GLU A 64 -12.97 -8.35 -45.10
C GLU A 64 -13.52 -9.25 -43.99
N ALA A 65 -14.40 -10.19 -44.35
CA ALA A 65 -14.93 -11.18 -43.42
C ALA A 65 -13.82 -12.12 -42.88
N GLN A 66 -12.96 -12.64 -43.75
CA GLN A 66 -11.83 -13.49 -43.37
C GLN A 66 -10.85 -12.75 -42.45
N LYS A 67 -10.48 -11.51 -42.80
CA LYS A 67 -9.62 -10.66 -41.96
C LYS A 67 -10.26 -10.40 -40.60
N SER A 68 -11.54 -10.04 -40.56
CA SER A 68 -12.25 -9.75 -39.30
C SER A 68 -12.35 -10.97 -38.38
N LEU A 69 -12.36 -12.18 -38.94
CA LEU A 69 -12.27 -13.43 -38.18
C LEU A 69 -10.85 -13.71 -37.66
N ALA A 70 -9.81 -13.33 -38.41
CA ALA A 70 -8.42 -13.41 -37.96
C ALA A 70 -8.13 -12.41 -36.81
N ASP A 71 -8.57 -11.16 -36.94
CA ASP A 71 -8.40 -10.10 -35.95
C ASP A 71 -9.05 -10.47 -34.60
N ILE A 72 -10.26 -11.05 -34.61
CA ILE A 72 -10.93 -11.49 -33.38
C ILE A 72 -10.30 -12.76 -32.78
N ASN A 73 -9.74 -13.65 -33.60
CA ASN A 73 -8.94 -14.79 -33.10
C ASN A 73 -7.67 -14.33 -32.38
N ALA A 74 -6.93 -13.39 -32.95
CA ALA A 74 -5.77 -12.78 -32.30
C ALA A 74 -6.15 -12.12 -30.97
N THR A 75 -7.27 -11.38 -30.95
CA THR A 75 -7.83 -10.77 -29.74
C THR A 75 -8.17 -11.82 -28.68
N ILE A 76 -8.89 -12.90 -29.04
CA ILE A 76 -9.26 -13.99 -28.13
C ILE A 76 -8.01 -14.68 -27.54
N LYS A 77 -6.94 -14.85 -28.33
CA LYS A 77 -5.68 -15.41 -27.84
C LYS A 77 -5.07 -14.50 -26.78
N GLN A 78 -4.90 -13.21 -27.07
CA GLN A 78 -4.32 -12.25 -26.12
C GLN A 78 -5.12 -12.17 -24.82
N GLU A 79 -6.45 -12.13 -24.91
CA GLU A 79 -7.34 -12.09 -23.75
C GLU A 79 -7.28 -13.38 -22.90
N LYS A 80 -7.05 -14.54 -23.52
CA LYS A 80 -6.77 -15.80 -22.80
C LYS A 80 -5.38 -15.80 -22.14
N ASP A 81 -4.36 -15.29 -22.82
CA ASP A 81 -3.00 -15.17 -22.28
C ASP A 81 -2.97 -14.22 -21.06
N ASP A 82 -3.70 -13.10 -21.11
CA ASP A 82 -3.83 -12.15 -20.00
C ASP A 82 -4.72 -12.68 -18.85
N LEU A 83 -5.78 -13.44 -19.17
CA LEU A 83 -6.55 -14.17 -18.17
C LEU A 83 -5.68 -15.18 -17.41
N ALA A 84 -4.84 -15.96 -18.10
CA ALA A 84 -3.95 -16.93 -17.46
C ALA A 84 -2.96 -16.25 -16.49
N LYS A 85 -2.37 -15.11 -16.88
CA LYS A 85 -1.53 -14.28 -16.00
C LYS A 85 -2.30 -13.82 -14.76
N LYS A 86 -3.56 -13.39 -14.91
CA LYS A 86 -4.41 -12.95 -13.79
C LYS A 86 -4.87 -14.08 -12.88
N GLN A 87 -5.17 -15.26 -13.43
CA GLN A 87 -5.45 -16.46 -12.64
C GLN A 87 -4.24 -16.83 -11.76
N LYS A 88 -3.04 -16.88 -12.33
CA LYS A 88 -1.81 -17.13 -11.57
C LYS A 88 -1.54 -16.05 -10.52
N GLN A 89 -1.71 -14.76 -10.83
CA GLN A 89 -1.53 -13.67 -9.87
C GLN A 89 -2.43 -13.84 -8.62
N VAL A 90 -3.68 -14.30 -8.79
CA VAL A 90 -4.59 -14.56 -7.66
C VAL A 90 -4.17 -15.79 -6.86
N GLU A 91 -3.65 -16.83 -7.52
CA GLU A 91 -3.10 -18.03 -6.88
C GLU A 91 -1.84 -17.73 -6.05
N ASP A 92 -0.85 -17.05 -6.64
CA ASP A 92 0.38 -16.62 -5.96
C ASP A 92 0.07 -15.80 -4.69
N LEU A 93 -0.88 -14.84 -4.77
CA LEU A 93 -1.33 -14.06 -3.61
C LEU A 93 -2.04 -14.92 -2.55
N THR A 94 -2.80 -15.94 -2.96
CA THR A 94 -3.51 -16.86 -2.06
C THR A 94 -2.51 -17.75 -1.30
N ASN A 95 -1.47 -18.21 -1.98
CA ASN A 95 -0.35 -18.96 -1.40
C ASN A 95 0.45 -18.08 -0.43
N ASP A 96 0.70 -16.80 -0.75
CA ASP A 96 1.37 -15.86 0.16
C ASP A 96 0.56 -15.62 1.46
N VAL A 97 -0.78 -15.59 1.37
CA VAL A 97 -1.67 -15.57 2.54
C VAL A 97 -1.61 -16.88 3.35
N ALA A 98 -1.49 -18.05 2.70
CA ALA A 98 -1.33 -19.33 3.38
C ALA A 98 0.00 -19.39 4.16
N ASN A 99 1.12 -19.04 3.51
CA ASN A 99 2.45 -19.00 4.11
C ASN A 99 2.51 -18.06 5.33
N LYS A 100 1.86 -16.90 5.25
CA LYS A 100 1.79 -15.94 6.38
C LYS A 100 0.89 -16.43 7.52
N LYS A 101 -0.17 -17.21 7.25
CA LYS A 101 -0.94 -17.91 8.29
C LYS A 101 -0.12 -19.02 8.95
N GLU A 102 0.61 -19.82 8.18
CA GLU A 102 1.45 -20.89 8.69
C GLU A 102 2.59 -20.34 9.58
N THR A 103 3.18 -19.21 9.19
CA THR A 103 4.17 -18.46 10.00
C THR A 103 3.60 -18.05 11.36
N ILE A 104 2.32 -17.63 11.43
CA ILE A 104 1.64 -17.34 12.70
C ILE A 104 1.43 -18.61 13.53
N SER A 105 1.04 -19.73 12.89
CA SER A 105 0.82 -21.02 13.58
C SER A 105 2.11 -21.62 14.15
N LYS A 106 3.26 -21.41 13.49
CA LYS A 106 4.58 -21.87 13.97
C LYS A 106 5.12 -21.07 15.17
N LEU A 107 4.55 -19.91 15.48
CA LEU A 107 4.97 -19.07 16.60
C LEU A 107 4.29 -19.46 17.92
N ASP A 108 4.92 -20.37 18.69
CA ASP A 108 4.49 -20.69 20.05
C ASP A 108 4.75 -19.52 21.04
N LEU A 109 3.83 -18.55 20.99
CA LEU A 109 3.70 -17.51 22.00
C LEU A 109 3.09 -18.01 23.31
N SER A 110 2.72 -19.30 23.44
CA SER A 110 2.07 -19.86 24.63
C SER A 110 3.09 -20.46 25.61
N GLY A 111 3.98 -21.35 25.14
CA GLY A 111 5.09 -21.89 25.91
C GLY A 111 6.09 -20.81 26.29
N LYS A 112 6.37 -19.85 25.40
CA LYS A 112 7.18 -18.66 25.73
C LYS A 112 6.56 -17.83 26.87
N LYS A 113 5.24 -17.63 26.90
CA LYS A 113 4.56 -16.95 28.02
C LYS A 113 4.57 -17.78 29.30
N ALA A 114 4.50 -19.11 29.22
CA ALA A 114 4.70 -19.99 30.37
C ALA A 114 6.14 -19.90 30.92
N ALA A 115 7.15 -19.84 30.05
CA ALA A 115 8.55 -19.62 30.43
C ALA A 115 8.76 -18.25 31.09
N LEU A 116 8.18 -17.17 30.55
CA LEU A 116 8.20 -15.84 31.18
C LEU A 116 7.58 -15.86 32.59
N ILE A 117 6.49 -16.59 32.80
CA ILE A 117 5.87 -16.77 34.13
C ILE A 117 6.80 -17.56 35.07
N LYS A 118 7.51 -18.58 34.59
CA LYS A 118 8.54 -19.31 35.37
C LYS A 118 9.69 -18.37 35.77
N ALA A 119 10.26 -17.62 34.82
CA ALA A 119 11.34 -16.67 35.07
C ALA A 119 10.94 -15.57 36.06
N GLY A 120 9.74 -15.00 35.90
CA GLY A 120 9.20 -13.98 36.81
C GLY A 120 8.94 -14.51 38.22
N LYS A 121 8.52 -15.78 38.36
CA LYS A 121 8.43 -16.46 39.67
C LYS A 121 9.82 -16.65 40.29
N ASN A 122 10.83 -17.06 39.50
CA ASN A 122 12.19 -17.26 40.00
C ASN A 122 12.78 -15.94 40.52
N ALA A 123 12.79 -14.89 39.69
CA ALA A 123 13.28 -13.57 40.08
C ALA A 123 12.53 -13.00 41.31
N GLY A 124 11.21 -13.23 41.41
CA GLY A 124 10.43 -12.86 42.60
C GLY A 124 10.80 -13.65 43.86
N SER A 125 11.13 -14.93 43.73
CA SER A 125 11.56 -15.81 44.84
C SER A 125 12.95 -15.44 45.35
N VAL A 126 13.93 -15.26 44.46
CA VAL A 126 15.28 -14.82 44.81
C VAL A 126 15.24 -13.42 45.43
N ARG A 127 14.39 -12.52 44.93
CA ARG A 127 14.17 -11.21 45.55
C ARG A 127 13.63 -11.31 46.97
N GLY A 128 12.68 -12.20 47.24
CA GLY A 128 12.17 -12.41 48.60
C GLY A 128 13.31 -12.69 49.57
N LYS A 129 14.07 -13.75 49.31
CA LYS A 129 15.22 -14.17 50.12
C LYS A 129 16.29 -13.07 50.28
N LEU A 130 16.51 -12.25 49.25
CA LEU A 130 17.43 -11.11 49.28
C LEU A 130 16.96 -9.99 50.22
N GLU A 131 15.66 -9.66 50.21
CA GLU A 131 15.09 -8.63 51.09
C GLU A 131 14.99 -9.15 52.53
N ASP A 132 14.71 -10.46 52.71
CA ASP A 132 14.73 -11.15 54.00
C ASP A 132 16.14 -11.16 54.62
N LEU A 133 17.19 -11.50 53.84
CA LEU A 133 18.59 -11.46 54.28
C LEU A 133 19.05 -10.05 54.65
N LYS A 134 18.66 -9.02 53.88
CA LYS A 134 18.97 -7.61 54.20
C LYS A 134 18.22 -7.09 55.43
N ALA A 135 17.07 -7.67 55.76
CA ALA A 135 16.39 -7.39 57.02
C ALA A 135 17.09 -8.07 58.20
N LEU A 136 17.60 -9.29 58.00
CA LEU A 136 18.36 -10.04 59.00
C LEU A 136 19.71 -9.38 59.31
N SER A 137 20.53 -9.06 58.31
CA SER A 137 21.84 -8.42 58.50
C SER A 137 21.72 -7.08 59.22
N LYS A 138 20.71 -6.26 58.88
CA LYS A 138 20.42 -5.03 59.61
C LYS A 138 19.98 -5.28 61.06
N GLY A 139 19.31 -6.39 61.34
CA GLY A 139 18.99 -6.81 62.72
C GLY A 139 20.26 -7.13 63.50
N THR A 140 21.16 -7.93 62.92
CA THR A 140 22.45 -8.32 63.49
C THR A 140 23.34 -7.09 63.77
N ASP A 141 23.47 -6.18 62.81
CA ASP A 141 24.16 -4.88 62.97
C ASP A 141 23.54 -4.03 64.09
N SER A 142 22.21 -3.93 64.16
CA SER A 142 21.54 -3.19 65.24
C SER A 142 21.83 -3.78 66.63
N GLN A 143 21.95 -5.11 66.74
CA GLN A 143 22.29 -5.79 67.99
C GLN A 143 23.77 -5.55 68.36
N ILE A 144 24.71 -5.71 67.42
CA ILE A 144 26.15 -5.45 67.63
C ILE A 144 26.40 -4.06 68.21
N ASN A 145 25.70 -3.04 67.70
CA ASN A 145 25.83 -1.68 68.21
C ASN A 145 25.24 -1.54 69.63
N SER A 146 24.10 -2.17 69.92
CA SER A 146 23.52 -2.21 71.28
C SER A 146 24.45 -2.92 72.29
N ASP A 147 25.08 -4.02 71.90
CA ASP A 147 25.98 -4.80 72.77
C ASP A 147 27.29 -4.02 73.03
N LYS A 148 27.78 -3.28 72.03
CA LYS A 148 28.93 -2.36 72.17
C LYS A 148 28.61 -1.18 73.10
N ASP A 149 27.41 -0.62 73.00
CA ASP A 149 26.93 0.41 73.93
C ASP A 149 26.79 -0.15 75.36
N GLU A 150 26.21 -1.35 75.55
CA GLU A 150 26.12 -1.95 76.89
C GLU A 150 27.53 -2.19 77.50
N LYS A 151 28.45 -2.74 76.71
CA LYS A 151 29.85 -2.94 77.11
C LYS A 151 30.50 -1.62 77.54
N LYS A 152 30.33 -0.56 76.76
CA LYS A 152 30.88 0.78 77.03
C LYS A 152 30.36 1.34 78.36
N ARG A 153 29.08 1.13 78.68
CA ARG A 153 28.50 1.54 79.99
C ARG A 153 29.20 0.88 81.16
N ILE A 154 29.51 -0.42 81.05
CA ILE A 154 30.20 -1.18 82.10
C ILE A 154 31.65 -0.68 82.26
N GLU A 155 32.33 -0.39 81.14
CA GLU A 155 33.70 0.11 81.14
C GLU A 155 33.82 1.56 81.65
N GLU A 156 32.83 2.44 81.38
CA GLU A 156 32.80 3.81 81.91
C GLU A 156 32.45 3.86 83.41
N ASN A 157 31.45 3.09 83.86
CA ASN A 157 31.04 3.10 85.27
C ASN A 157 32.15 2.61 86.22
N GLN A 158 33.01 1.68 85.78
CA GLN A 158 34.09 1.17 86.63
C GLN A 158 35.24 2.17 86.88
N GLN A 159 35.39 3.22 86.06
CA GLN A 159 36.53 4.16 86.11
C GLN A 159 36.53 5.13 87.30
N ASN A 160 35.36 5.41 87.89
CA ASN A 160 35.27 6.35 89.01
C ASN A 160 35.80 5.71 90.31
N ASN A 161 36.66 6.42 91.04
CA ASN A 161 37.22 5.95 92.31
C ASN A 161 37.49 7.13 93.26
N ILE A 162 37.53 6.87 94.56
CA ILE A 162 37.95 7.82 95.61
C ILE A 162 39.17 7.20 96.30
N VAL A 163 40.26 7.98 96.43
CA VAL A 163 41.59 7.49 96.81
C VAL A 163 42.03 8.14 98.11
N ILE A 164 42.44 7.33 99.08
CA ILE A 164 43.05 7.78 100.33
C ILE A 164 44.53 7.42 100.29
N SER A 165 45.38 8.41 100.03
CA SER A 165 46.82 8.27 99.82
C SER A 165 47.57 7.71 101.03
N ASN A 166 47.14 8.04 102.25
CA ASN A 166 47.64 7.49 103.50
C ASN A 166 46.47 7.12 104.43
N VAL A 167 46.10 5.83 104.38
CA VAL A 167 44.99 5.26 105.16
C VAL A 167 45.14 5.54 106.67
N ASP A 168 46.35 5.50 107.22
CA ASP A 168 46.57 5.70 108.66
C ASP A 168 46.56 7.18 109.07
N LYS A 169 47.06 8.12 108.24
CA LYS A 169 46.85 9.55 108.48
C LYS A 169 45.37 9.93 108.42
N TYR A 170 44.61 9.33 107.49
CA TYR A 170 43.16 9.53 107.42
C TYR A 170 42.42 8.96 108.65
N LYS A 171 42.80 7.77 109.15
CA LYS A 171 42.28 7.24 110.42
C LYS A 171 42.54 8.22 111.56
N LYS A 172 43.77 8.75 111.67
CA LYS A 172 44.15 9.70 112.73
C LYS A 172 43.23 10.93 112.71
N ALA A 173 43.10 11.61 111.57
CA ALA A 173 42.24 12.79 111.42
C ALA A 173 40.77 12.54 111.81
N LEU A 174 40.22 11.35 111.51
CA LEU A 174 38.88 10.96 111.98
C LEU A 174 38.80 10.82 113.51
N LEU A 175 39.81 10.23 114.16
CA LEU A 175 39.87 10.10 115.61
C LEU A 175 40.06 11.47 116.28
N ASP A 176 40.98 12.30 115.76
CA ASP A 176 41.24 13.67 116.23
C ASP A 176 39.95 14.50 116.22
N TYR A 177 39.19 14.44 115.11
CA TYR A 177 37.90 15.10 114.99
C TYR A 177 36.87 14.57 116.00
N ASN A 178 36.76 13.25 116.18
CA ASN A 178 35.81 12.66 117.15
C ASN A 178 36.17 12.94 118.62
N GLU A 179 37.44 13.20 118.94
CA GLU A 179 37.87 13.63 120.27
C GLU A 179 37.63 15.12 120.52
N ASN A 180 37.91 15.98 119.52
CA ASN A 180 38.01 17.44 119.71
C ASN A 180 36.88 18.25 119.04
N ASN A 181 36.03 17.62 118.21
CA ASN A 181 35.07 18.25 117.29
C ASN A 181 35.70 19.28 116.31
N GLN A 182 37.02 19.19 116.09
CA GLN A 182 37.82 20.08 115.26
C GLN A 182 38.98 19.29 114.63
N LEU A 183 39.48 19.75 113.47
CA LEU A 183 40.68 19.22 112.81
C LEU A 183 41.91 20.10 113.07
N THR A 184 43.11 19.50 113.01
CA THR A 184 44.35 20.28 112.96
C THR A 184 44.63 20.78 111.54
N GLN A 185 45.51 21.77 111.37
CA GLN A 185 45.89 22.25 110.03
C GLN A 185 46.53 21.14 109.18
N ASP A 186 47.37 20.30 109.78
CA ASP A 186 47.98 19.14 109.13
C ASP A 186 46.94 18.14 108.59
N ASP A 187 45.78 18.04 109.24
CA ASP A 187 44.68 17.19 108.78
C ASP A 187 43.89 17.89 107.67
N ILE A 188 43.56 19.18 107.83
CA ILE A 188 42.87 20.00 106.82
C ILE A 188 43.65 20.01 105.50
N ASP A 189 44.97 20.21 105.54
CA ASP A 189 45.81 20.23 104.35
C ASP A 189 45.85 18.85 103.67
N TYR A 190 46.00 17.77 104.45
CA TYR A 190 45.93 16.41 103.93
C TYR A 190 44.56 16.08 103.31
N MET A 191 43.48 16.53 103.92
CA MET A 191 42.13 16.38 103.37
C MET A 191 41.98 17.13 102.04
N ASN A 192 42.50 18.36 101.95
CA ASN A 192 42.54 19.15 100.73
C ASN A 192 43.33 18.47 99.60
N GLU A 193 44.51 17.91 99.91
CA GLU A 193 45.32 17.13 98.96
C GLU A 193 44.56 15.90 98.43
N ASN A 194 43.95 15.09 99.29
CA ASN A 194 43.28 13.85 98.88
C ASN A 194 41.98 14.13 98.11
N ARG A 195 41.24 15.18 98.47
CA ARG A 195 40.08 15.65 97.72
C ARG A 195 40.46 16.12 96.31
N ALA A 196 41.62 16.76 96.14
CA ALA A 196 42.13 17.17 94.82
C ALA A 196 42.51 15.99 93.90
N LEU A 197 42.85 14.81 94.46
CA LEU A 197 43.07 13.59 93.67
C LEU A 197 41.74 12.97 93.15
N CYS A 198 40.61 13.29 93.78
CA CYS A 198 39.32 12.68 93.51
C CYS A 198 38.53 13.45 92.45
N VAL A 199 38.80 13.15 91.17
CA VAL A 199 38.18 13.82 90.02
C VAL A 199 37.24 12.87 89.27
N TYR A 200 35.95 13.21 89.20
CA TYR A 200 34.92 12.46 88.47
C TYR A 200 35.29 12.18 87.00
N LYS A 201 34.95 10.98 86.53
CA LYS A 201 35.11 10.52 85.15
C LYS A 201 33.74 10.37 84.51
N SER A 202 33.48 11.18 83.48
CA SER A 202 32.18 11.33 82.84
C SER A 202 31.88 10.22 81.82
N SER A 203 30.61 9.85 81.70
CA SER A 203 30.09 8.86 80.74
C SER A 203 29.27 9.55 79.64
N GLU A 204 29.68 9.37 78.38
CA GLU A 204 28.92 9.87 77.22
C GLU A 204 27.57 9.15 77.04
N GLN A 205 27.44 7.94 77.58
CA GLN A 205 26.21 7.17 77.53
C GLN A 205 25.20 7.59 78.59
N ASP A 206 25.65 7.80 79.83
CA ASP A 206 24.79 8.32 80.90
C ASP A 206 24.46 9.82 80.68
N LYS A 207 25.27 10.57 79.92
CA LYS A 207 24.86 11.86 79.31
C LYS A 207 23.68 11.70 78.34
N GLY A 208 23.64 10.62 77.58
CA GLY A 208 22.53 10.27 76.70
C GLY A 208 21.25 9.91 77.46
N ASN A 209 21.38 9.20 78.58
CA ASN A 209 20.30 8.74 79.46
C ASN A 209 19.63 9.93 80.20
N LYS A 210 18.47 10.37 79.71
CA LYS A 210 17.78 11.58 80.23
C LYS A 210 16.89 11.26 81.42
N VAL A 211 17.03 12.08 82.47
CA VAL A 211 16.39 11.88 83.77
C VAL A 211 15.42 13.02 84.08
N ASN A 212 14.32 12.69 84.76
CA ASN A 212 13.37 13.65 85.31
C ASN A 212 13.34 13.50 86.83
N LEU A 213 13.96 14.43 87.57
CA LEU A 213 14.08 14.34 89.03
C LEU A 213 12.71 14.38 89.73
N ARG A 214 11.69 15.00 89.12
CA ARG A 214 10.31 14.99 89.64
C ARG A 214 9.58 13.65 89.41
N ARG A 215 10.20 12.66 88.76
CA ARG A 215 9.71 11.30 88.59
C ARG A 215 10.85 10.36 88.15
N LEU A 216 11.79 10.10 89.06
CA LEU A 216 12.84 9.10 88.86
C LEU A 216 12.22 7.72 88.62
N GLU A 217 12.85 6.94 87.73
CA GLU A 217 12.44 5.56 87.45
C GLU A 217 13.22 4.60 88.38
N ASN A 218 12.63 3.45 88.74
CA ASN A 218 13.21 2.57 89.77
C ASN A 218 14.67 2.19 89.46
N ASP A 219 14.95 1.86 88.21
CA ASP A 219 16.25 1.43 87.71
C ASP A 219 17.29 2.57 87.77
N GLN A 220 16.85 3.84 87.69
CA GLN A 220 17.71 5.01 87.90
C GLN A 220 18.12 5.12 89.37
N ILE A 221 17.19 4.93 90.32
CA ILE A 221 17.49 4.96 91.76
C ILE A 221 18.43 3.81 92.15
N VAL A 222 18.25 2.63 91.53
CA VAL A 222 19.17 1.48 91.68
C VAL A 222 20.56 1.81 91.14
N ASP A 223 20.68 2.34 89.91
CA ASP A 223 21.96 2.71 89.29
C ASP A 223 22.72 3.80 90.09
N LEU A 224 22.01 4.80 90.63
CA LEU A 224 22.61 5.82 91.52
C LEU A 224 23.08 5.22 92.85
N SER A 225 22.29 4.32 93.47
CA SER A 225 22.66 3.67 94.73
C SER A 225 23.83 2.70 94.57
N LEU A 226 23.84 1.88 93.51
CA LEU A 226 24.94 0.96 93.19
C LEU A 226 26.22 1.74 92.81
N PHE A 227 26.10 2.86 92.10
CA PHE A 227 27.23 3.75 91.82
C PHE A 227 27.83 4.32 93.10
N ALA A 228 27.02 4.88 93.99
CA ALA A 228 27.48 5.39 95.29
C ALA A 228 28.15 4.29 96.13
N ALA A 229 27.52 3.12 96.22
CA ALA A 229 28.05 1.98 96.94
C ALA A 229 29.34 1.43 96.33
N ASN A 230 29.52 1.47 95.00
CA ASN A 230 30.79 1.14 94.36
C ASN A 230 31.93 2.05 94.84
N LEU A 231 31.70 3.37 94.89
CA LEU A 231 32.68 4.33 95.38
C LEU A 231 33.02 4.08 96.86
N ILE A 232 32.00 3.95 97.70
CA ILE A 232 32.16 3.75 99.14
C ILE A 232 32.81 2.39 99.44
N ASN A 233 32.48 1.32 98.72
CA ASN A 233 33.14 0.02 98.89
C ASN A 233 34.59 0.00 98.39
N LYS A 234 34.92 0.73 97.31
CA LYS A 234 36.30 0.97 96.90
C LYS A 234 37.11 1.71 97.97
N VAL A 235 36.48 2.59 98.75
CA VAL A 235 37.09 3.27 99.90
C VAL A 235 37.21 2.33 101.10
N ARG A 236 36.13 1.65 101.51
CA ARG A 236 36.13 0.68 102.63
C ARG A 236 37.18 -0.43 102.45
N ALA A 237 37.39 -0.88 101.22
CA ALA A 237 38.44 -1.84 100.86
C ALA A 237 39.87 -1.34 101.15
N GLN A 238 40.14 -0.03 101.06
CA GLN A 238 41.45 0.56 101.40
C GLN A 238 41.77 0.43 102.90
N PHE A 239 40.76 0.31 103.75
CA PHE A 239 40.90 0.04 105.20
C PHE A 239 40.86 -1.46 105.55
N GLY A 240 40.60 -2.34 104.57
CA GLY A 240 40.29 -3.76 104.82
C GLY A 240 38.91 -4.00 105.44
N TRP A 241 38.00 -3.03 105.41
CA TRP A 241 36.62 -3.20 105.89
C TRP A 241 35.76 -3.94 104.86
N LYS A 242 34.80 -4.74 105.34
CA LYS A 242 33.81 -5.42 104.48
C LYS A 242 32.96 -4.41 103.71
N ALA A 243 32.49 -4.80 102.53
CA ALA A 243 31.52 -4.04 101.76
C ALA A 243 30.24 -3.70 102.57
N THR A 244 29.56 -2.64 102.18
CA THR A 244 28.16 -2.34 102.52
C THR A 244 27.30 -2.61 101.28
N ASP A 245 26.15 -3.24 101.47
CA ASP A 245 25.26 -3.65 100.37
C ASP A 245 24.12 -2.64 100.15
N VAL A 246 23.56 -2.64 98.93
CA VAL A 246 22.27 -2.00 98.64
C VAL A 246 21.20 -3.09 98.67
N SER A 247 20.19 -2.92 99.50
CA SER A 247 19.09 -3.88 99.64
C SER A 247 17.80 -3.33 99.05
N SER A 248 16.85 -4.22 98.77
CA SER A 248 15.49 -3.78 98.39
C SER A 248 14.84 -2.95 99.51
N ALA A 249 15.23 -3.15 100.77
CA ALA A 249 14.76 -2.37 101.91
C ALA A 249 15.38 -0.97 101.97
N SER A 250 16.71 -0.80 101.81
CA SER A 250 17.34 0.53 101.80
C SER A 250 16.83 1.38 100.63
N LEU A 251 16.59 0.77 99.47
CA LEU A 251 15.96 1.41 98.32
C LEU A 251 14.50 1.82 98.55
N MET A 252 13.77 1.19 99.48
CA MET A 252 12.43 1.61 99.90
C MET A 252 12.49 2.72 100.95
N PHE A 253 13.35 2.57 101.95
CA PHE A 253 13.63 3.61 102.96
C PHE A 253 14.00 4.94 102.29
N ALA A 254 14.94 4.94 101.34
CA ALA A 254 15.31 6.13 100.59
C ALA A 254 14.14 6.76 99.81
N LYS A 255 13.29 5.96 99.17
CA LYS A 255 12.08 6.44 98.47
C LYS A 255 11.01 6.97 99.44
N ARG A 256 11.04 6.55 100.71
CA ARG A 256 10.16 7.06 101.77
C ARG A 256 10.68 8.38 102.33
N VAL A 257 11.97 8.47 102.65
CA VAL A 257 12.63 9.71 103.09
C VAL A 257 12.45 10.82 102.05
N ALA A 258 12.83 10.58 100.80
CA ALA A 258 12.65 11.56 99.70
C ALA A 258 11.17 11.91 99.40
N LYS A 259 10.21 11.11 99.88
CA LYS A 259 8.78 11.41 99.82
C LYS A 259 8.34 12.26 101.01
N ASN A 260 8.79 11.97 102.22
CA ASN A 260 8.45 12.70 103.44
C ASN A 260 9.00 14.15 103.36
N TYR A 261 10.28 14.33 102.97
CA TYR A 261 10.86 15.64 102.61
C TYR A 261 10.00 16.44 101.59
N LEU A 262 9.27 15.78 100.68
CA LEU A 262 8.39 16.45 99.70
C LEU A 262 6.92 16.59 100.16
N GLN A 263 6.58 16.09 101.34
CA GLN A 263 5.28 16.24 101.98
C GLN A 263 5.30 17.29 103.09
N ASP A 264 6.36 17.29 103.91
CA ASP A 264 6.37 17.97 105.21
C ASP A 264 6.84 19.44 105.08
N ASP A 265 7.97 19.73 104.41
CA ASP A 265 8.12 20.96 103.63
C ASP A 265 8.82 20.70 102.28
N ALA A 266 8.05 20.81 101.20
CA ALA A 266 8.57 20.69 99.83
C ALA A 266 9.41 21.90 99.35
N SER A 267 9.89 22.76 100.23
CA SER A 267 10.93 23.77 100.02
C SER A 267 12.30 23.16 100.35
N TYR A 268 13.42 23.69 99.83
CA TYR A 268 14.73 23.17 100.25
C TYR A 268 14.99 23.56 101.72
N PRO A 269 15.28 22.60 102.62
CA PRO A 269 15.35 22.86 104.05
C PRO A 269 16.74 23.33 104.51
N ASP A 270 16.79 24.07 105.61
CA ASP A 270 18.03 24.53 106.24
C ASP A 270 18.71 23.47 107.14
N TRP A 271 18.02 22.35 107.41
CA TRP A 271 18.52 21.20 108.18
C TRP A 271 17.84 19.90 107.72
N HIS A 272 18.18 18.77 108.34
CA HIS A 272 17.54 17.48 108.09
C HIS A 272 16.05 17.46 108.52
N ASP A 273 15.22 16.77 107.73
CA ASP A 273 13.84 16.41 108.07
C ASP A 273 13.84 15.25 109.07
N VAL A 274 14.09 15.57 110.34
CA VAL A 274 14.18 14.58 111.41
C VAL A 274 12.85 13.83 111.56
N ASP A 275 11.71 14.51 111.59
CA ASP A 275 10.40 13.87 111.75
C ASP A 275 10.07 12.91 110.59
N GLY A 276 10.39 13.29 109.34
CA GLY A 276 10.21 12.46 108.16
C GLY A 276 11.18 11.27 108.08
N LEU A 277 12.43 11.42 108.53
CA LEU A 277 13.38 10.31 108.71
C LEU A 277 12.88 9.32 109.76
N ASP A 278 12.38 9.83 110.88
CA ASP A 278 11.94 9.08 112.04
C ASP A 278 10.59 8.35 111.75
N GLU A 279 9.70 8.94 110.92
CA GLU A 279 8.55 8.24 110.33
C GLU A 279 8.99 7.13 109.37
N ALA A 280 9.98 7.39 108.50
CA ALA A 280 10.48 6.38 107.58
C ALA A 280 11.16 5.20 108.31
N MET A 281 11.83 5.46 109.44
CA MET A 281 12.38 4.42 110.33
C MET A 281 11.26 3.56 110.93
N ARG A 282 10.25 4.21 111.56
CA ARG A 282 9.07 3.53 112.15
C ARG A 282 8.22 2.80 111.11
N HIS A 283 8.21 3.24 109.85
CA HIS A 283 7.42 2.63 108.79
C HIS A 283 8.01 1.33 108.25
N TYR A 284 9.29 1.04 108.54
CA TYR A 284 10.01 -0.14 108.07
C TYR A 284 10.67 -0.95 109.20
N ASP A 285 10.27 -0.72 110.46
CA ASP A 285 10.78 -1.42 111.65
C ASP A 285 12.32 -1.47 111.70
N LEU A 286 12.95 -0.33 111.41
CA LEU A 286 14.42 -0.19 111.40
C LEU A 286 14.97 0.12 112.79
N LEU A 287 16.09 -0.51 113.15
CA LEU A 287 16.75 -0.36 114.45
C LEU A 287 17.48 0.99 114.58
N SER A 288 18.05 1.48 113.47
CA SER A 288 18.61 2.83 113.36
C SER A 288 18.77 3.25 111.90
N TYR A 289 18.89 4.56 111.69
CA TYR A 289 19.28 5.16 110.41
C TYR A 289 20.47 6.12 110.58
N SER A 290 21.10 6.47 109.47
CA SER A 290 21.79 7.76 109.31
C SER A 290 21.43 8.37 107.97
N GLU A 291 21.45 9.70 107.91
CA GLU A 291 21.40 10.46 106.67
C GLU A 291 22.58 11.41 106.61
N ASP A 292 23.31 11.36 105.51
CA ASP A 292 24.27 12.38 105.12
C ASP A 292 23.65 13.12 103.91
N MET A 293 23.17 14.35 104.14
CA MET A 293 22.47 15.14 103.13
C MET A 293 23.35 16.29 102.63
N GLY A 294 23.32 16.58 101.33
CA GLY A 294 23.96 17.79 100.81
C GLY A 294 23.42 18.30 99.48
N PRO A 295 23.68 19.57 99.15
CA PRO A 295 23.24 20.18 97.90
C PRO A 295 23.95 19.58 96.69
N ALA A 296 23.22 19.48 95.58
CA ALA A 296 23.72 19.17 94.25
C ALA A 296 23.59 20.39 93.33
N ASP A 297 24.56 20.58 92.43
CA ASP A 297 24.65 21.68 91.46
C ASP A 297 23.71 21.48 90.25
N ILE A 298 22.46 21.12 90.52
CA ILE A 298 21.44 20.77 89.51
C ILE A 298 20.23 21.68 89.66
N THR A 299 20.17 22.70 88.80
CA THR A 299 19.12 23.73 88.79
C THR A 299 17.89 23.38 87.93
N SER A 300 17.82 22.15 87.43
CA SER A 300 16.80 21.70 86.47
C SER A 300 16.22 20.33 86.83
N SER A 301 14.89 20.26 86.90
CA SER A 301 14.15 18.98 87.00
C SER A 301 14.42 18.00 85.85
N ARG A 302 14.96 18.47 84.72
CA ARG A 302 15.40 17.65 83.59
C ARG A 302 16.91 17.65 83.52
N THR A 303 17.51 16.48 83.71
CA THR A 303 18.97 16.28 83.70
C THR A 303 19.31 14.97 82.97
N ASN A 304 20.46 14.37 83.27
CA ASN A 304 20.91 13.09 82.76
C ASN A 304 21.62 12.29 83.87
N MET A 305 21.92 11.01 83.63
CA MET A 305 22.53 10.15 84.67
C MET A 305 23.99 10.50 84.98
N ASP A 306 24.75 11.03 84.00
CA ASP A 306 26.15 11.44 84.19
C ASP A 306 26.25 12.65 85.13
N GLU A 307 25.42 13.67 84.95
CA GLU A 307 25.38 14.83 85.85
C GLU A 307 24.89 14.44 87.27
N LEU A 308 24.02 13.44 87.41
CA LEU A 308 23.63 12.92 88.73
C LEU A 308 24.75 12.12 89.40
N LYS A 309 25.42 11.22 88.66
CA LYS A 309 26.58 10.47 89.16
C LYS A 309 27.76 11.39 89.50
N LYS A 310 27.98 12.45 88.72
CA LYS A 310 28.93 13.54 89.02
C LYS A 310 28.64 14.19 90.37
N ASN A 311 27.38 14.61 90.60
CA ASN A 311 27.02 15.26 91.87
C ASN A 311 27.10 14.30 93.07
N ILE A 312 26.71 13.03 92.91
CA ILE A 312 26.88 12.00 93.94
C ILE A 312 28.37 11.76 94.24
N TYR A 313 29.20 11.63 93.21
CA TYR A 313 30.66 11.45 93.36
C TYR A 313 31.28 12.64 94.10
N ASN A 314 30.96 13.87 93.66
CA ASN A 314 31.47 15.09 94.28
C ASN A 314 31.00 15.22 95.73
N LEU A 315 29.74 14.89 96.03
CA LEU A 315 29.21 14.94 97.40
C LEU A 315 29.87 13.90 98.31
N ILE A 316 29.99 12.64 97.86
CA ILE A 316 30.68 11.58 98.63
C ILE A 316 32.15 11.97 98.86
N SER A 317 32.84 12.49 97.85
CA SER A 317 34.23 12.93 98.00
C SER A 317 34.35 14.15 98.92
N ARG A 318 33.40 15.09 98.90
CA ARG A 318 33.32 16.20 99.86
C ARG A 318 33.07 15.71 101.27
N MET A 319 32.12 14.81 101.48
CA MET A 319 31.78 14.32 102.82
C MET A 319 32.87 13.42 103.43
N ILE A 320 33.61 12.68 102.62
CA ILE A 320 34.75 11.86 103.09
C ILE A 320 35.93 12.74 103.55
N PHE A 321 36.26 13.81 102.82
CA PHE A 321 37.44 14.63 103.14
C PHE A 321 37.10 15.96 103.86
N THR A 322 35.85 16.40 103.87
CA THR A 322 35.43 17.80 104.08
C THR A 322 36.04 18.78 103.06
N ASP A 323 35.40 19.93 102.82
CA ASP A 323 35.91 20.96 101.87
C ASP A 323 35.84 22.41 102.39
N GLY A 324 35.43 22.59 103.64
CA GLY A 324 35.30 23.88 104.30
C GLY A 324 34.61 23.73 105.65
N ASN A 325 34.09 24.84 106.18
CA ASN A 325 33.36 24.84 107.44
C ASN A 325 31.92 24.32 107.24
N GLY A 326 31.60 23.15 107.82
CA GLY A 326 30.25 22.57 107.92
C GLY A 326 29.66 22.73 109.33
N VAL A 327 28.37 22.42 109.47
CA VAL A 327 27.64 22.53 110.75
C VAL A 327 27.35 21.13 111.27
N ALA A 328 28.04 20.73 112.34
CA ALA A 328 27.96 19.36 112.87
C ALA A 328 26.69 19.05 113.70
N SER A 329 25.95 20.08 114.14
CA SER A 329 24.66 19.96 114.83
C SER A 329 23.86 21.27 114.75
N THR A 330 22.53 21.18 114.91
CA THR A 330 21.62 22.33 114.75
C THR A 330 22.00 23.48 115.69
N GLY A 331 22.42 24.61 115.11
CA GLY A 331 22.82 25.82 115.85
C GLY A 331 24.29 25.86 116.32
N ALA A 332 25.14 24.93 115.91
CA ALA A 332 26.59 25.01 116.12
C ALA A 332 27.25 25.99 115.13
N ASP A 333 28.36 26.61 115.56
CA ASP A 333 29.21 27.41 114.68
C ASP A 333 29.84 26.52 113.57
N PRO A 334 29.94 27.00 112.31
CA PRO A 334 30.56 26.22 111.25
C PRO A 334 32.05 25.95 111.49
N THR A 335 32.48 24.67 111.46
CA THR A 335 33.88 24.23 111.62
C THR A 335 34.26 23.19 110.56
N TYR A 336 35.56 22.94 110.34
CA TYR A 336 35.99 21.81 109.51
C TYR A 336 35.58 20.49 110.18
N GLU A 337 34.53 19.87 109.64
CA GLU A 337 33.84 18.72 110.25
C GLU A 337 34.01 17.42 109.45
N LEU A 338 34.06 16.29 110.15
CA LEU A 338 34.04 14.93 109.58
C LEU A 338 32.90 14.08 110.16
N ALA A 339 31.82 14.72 110.62
CA ALA A 339 30.61 14.02 111.06
C ALA A 339 29.97 13.27 109.88
N HIS A 340 29.92 13.89 108.69
CA HIS A 340 29.45 13.23 107.47
C HIS A 340 30.39 12.12 106.98
N ALA A 341 31.70 12.23 107.20
CA ALA A 341 32.65 11.19 106.80
C ALA A 341 32.34 9.85 107.50
N LYS A 342 31.96 9.92 108.79
CA LYS A 342 31.52 8.77 109.59
C LYS A 342 30.27 8.10 109.00
N GLY A 343 29.24 8.89 108.66
CA GLY A 343 27.99 8.40 108.08
C GLY A 343 28.21 7.81 106.68
N VAL A 344 28.81 8.59 105.76
CA VAL A 344 29.07 8.15 104.38
C VAL A 344 29.93 6.88 104.32
N LEU A 345 30.95 6.73 105.17
CA LEU A 345 31.76 5.52 105.22
C LEU A 345 31.10 4.33 105.92
N GLY A 346 30.11 4.55 106.79
CA GLY A 346 29.46 3.51 107.60
C GLY A 346 30.39 2.99 108.69
N VAL A 347 30.78 3.86 109.61
CA VAL A 347 31.70 3.55 110.71
C VAL A 347 31.21 4.14 112.04
N THR A 348 31.66 3.57 113.15
CA THR A 348 31.45 4.05 114.51
C THR A 348 32.78 4.17 115.26
N PHE A 349 32.84 5.11 116.21
CA PHE A 349 33.99 5.33 117.06
C PHE A 349 33.84 4.53 118.35
N ASN A 350 34.69 3.53 118.56
CA ASN A 350 34.77 2.81 119.82
C ASN A 350 35.75 3.57 120.75
N LYS A 351 35.20 4.24 121.77
CA LYS A 351 35.96 5.08 122.70
C LYS A 351 36.92 4.32 123.62
N GLU A 352 36.64 3.05 123.91
CA GLU A 352 37.45 2.21 124.81
C GLU A 352 38.74 1.70 124.14
N SER A 353 38.73 1.57 122.81
CA SER A 353 39.86 1.09 121.99
C SER A 353 40.44 2.15 121.05
N ASN A 354 39.96 3.38 121.14
CA ASN A 354 40.19 4.51 120.23
C ASN A 354 40.25 4.09 118.74
N SER A 355 39.20 3.40 118.28
CA SER A 355 39.21 2.75 116.96
C SER A 355 37.93 2.96 116.15
N LEU A 356 38.10 2.95 114.82
CA LEU A 356 37.03 2.98 113.82
C LEU A 356 36.52 1.56 113.55
N GLN A 357 35.23 1.33 113.79
CA GLN A 357 34.57 0.04 113.62
C GLN A 357 33.49 0.14 112.52
N PRO A 358 33.54 -0.69 111.46
CA PRO A 358 32.56 -0.61 110.37
C PRO A 358 31.19 -1.12 110.80
N THR A 359 30.14 -0.39 110.42
CA THR A 359 28.75 -0.81 110.63
C THR A 359 28.32 -1.91 109.64
N SER A 360 27.20 -2.57 109.95
CA SER A 360 26.56 -3.63 109.16
C SER A 360 25.20 -3.17 108.59
N ASP A 361 25.15 -1.93 108.13
CA ASP A 361 23.94 -1.30 107.57
C ASP A 361 23.91 -1.35 106.03
N TYR A 362 22.71 -1.13 105.49
CA TYR A 362 22.44 -1.09 104.06
C TYR A 362 22.39 0.34 103.54
N LEU A 363 23.12 0.59 102.46
CA LEU A 363 23.21 1.89 101.81
C LEU A 363 22.10 2.07 100.76
N ALA A 364 21.65 3.31 100.57
CA ALA A 364 20.93 3.76 99.37
C ALA A 364 21.21 5.26 99.13
N VAL A 365 21.09 5.71 97.89
CA VAL A 365 21.25 7.13 97.52
C VAL A 365 20.10 7.57 96.63
N ILE A 366 19.49 8.71 96.98
CA ILE A 366 18.39 9.29 96.23
C ILE A 366 18.50 10.82 96.15
N PRO A 367 18.32 11.44 94.97
CA PRO A 367 18.23 12.89 94.84
C PRO A 367 16.78 13.39 94.89
N THR A 368 16.51 14.39 95.71
CA THR A 368 15.20 15.04 95.90
C THR A 368 15.22 16.43 95.28
N ILE A 369 14.18 16.80 94.51
CA ILE A 369 14.05 18.14 93.93
C ILE A 369 12.84 18.91 94.48
N PHE A 370 13.12 19.99 95.20
CA PHE A 370 12.13 20.80 95.92
C PHE A 370 11.37 21.75 95.00
N LYS A 371 10.40 22.51 95.52
CA LYS A 371 9.55 23.46 94.76
C LYS A 371 10.36 24.61 94.17
N ASP A 372 11.39 25.08 94.87
CA ASP A 372 12.33 26.12 94.42
C ASP A 372 13.29 25.65 93.32
N ASN A 373 13.32 24.34 93.03
CA ASN A 373 14.21 23.64 92.09
C ASN A 373 15.66 23.50 92.56
N LYS A 374 15.97 23.75 93.84
CA LYS A 374 17.20 23.20 94.43
C LYS A 374 17.08 21.67 94.54
N VAL A 375 18.22 20.99 94.59
CA VAL A 375 18.31 19.53 94.70
C VAL A 375 19.19 19.16 95.88
N ALA A 376 18.68 18.32 96.77
CA ALA A 376 19.50 17.61 97.76
C ALA A 376 19.78 16.19 97.25
N ILE A 377 20.94 15.64 97.62
CA ILE A 377 21.21 14.21 97.57
C ILE A 377 21.21 13.70 99.01
N HIS A 378 20.43 12.65 99.25
CA HIS A 378 20.33 11.95 100.51
C HIS A 378 21.14 10.67 100.40
N ILE A 379 22.22 10.56 101.16
CA ILE A 379 22.98 9.32 101.33
C ILE A 379 22.47 8.68 102.63
N LEU A 380 21.84 7.52 102.51
CA LEU A 380 21.05 6.93 103.59
C LEU A 380 21.58 5.56 103.96
N ARG A 381 21.79 5.34 105.26
CA ARG A 381 22.08 4.04 105.84
C ARG A 381 20.93 3.58 106.73
N ALA A 382 20.58 2.30 106.63
CA ALA A 382 19.52 1.68 107.41
C ALA A 382 20.03 0.37 108.04
N LEU A 383 19.91 0.25 109.37
CA LEU A 383 20.24 -0.96 110.11
C LEU A 383 18.94 -1.73 110.42
N PRO A 384 18.75 -2.97 109.93
CA PRO A 384 17.59 -3.79 110.28
C PRO A 384 17.69 -4.29 111.73
N GLU A 385 16.54 -4.57 112.36
CA GLU A 385 16.53 -5.27 113.64
C GLU A 385 17.03 -6.72 113.47
N ARG A 386 17.93 -7.16 114.37
CA ARG A 386 18.64 -8.45 114.21
C ARG A 386 18.03 -9.63 114.97
N THR A 387 17.06 -9.40 115.86
CA THR A 387 16.61 -10.39 116.85
C THR A 387 15.12 -10.25 117.23
N GLY A 388 14.23 -10.41 116.25
CA GLY A 388 12.78 -10.41 116.46
C GLY A 388 12.06 -11.46 115.61
N SER A 389 10.97 -12.04 116.12
CA SER A 389 10.14 -13.01 115.37
C SER A 389 9.11 -12.33 114.45
N TYR A 390 9.15 -11.01 114.33
CA TYR A 390 8.39 -10.27 113.34
C TYR A 390 8.98 -10.48 111.96
N LYS A 391 8.19 -11.09 111.08
CA LYS A 391 8.53 -11.20 109.66
C LYS A 391 8.41 -9.81 109.04
N TYR A 392 9.52 -9.31 108.48
CA TYR A 392 9.44 -8.40 107.33
C TYR A 392 8.38 -8.95 106.35
N PRO A 393 7.30 -8.20 106.02
CA PRO A 393 6.21 -8.71 105.19
C PRO A 393 6.76 -9.19 103.84
N SER A 394 6.72 -10.51 103.61
CA SER A 394 7.72 -11.25 102.83
C SER A 394 8.10 -10.65 101.47
N TYR A 395 9.04 -9.72 101.50
CA TYR A 395 9.74 -9.18 100.35
C TYR A 395 11.07 -9.91 100.27
N ASN A 396 11.27 -10.69 99.22
CA ASN A 396 12.51 -11.45 99.03
C ASN A 396 13.71 -10.49 99.13
N GLU A 397 14.56 -10.70 100.13
CA GLU A 397 15.83 -9.99 100.26
C GLU A 397 16.79 -10.43 99.14
N LYS A 398 16.56 -9.92 97.94
CA LYS A 398 17.62 -9.77 96.98
C LYS A 398 18.51 -8.63 97.47
N LEU A 399 19.41 -8.99 98.39
CA LEU A 399 20.65 -8.25 98.57
C LEU A 399 21.31 -8.15 97.20
N LEU A 400 21.58 -6.92 96.75
CA LEU A 400 22.52 -6.72 95.66
C LEU A 400 23.88 -6.88 96.34
N ASN A 401 24.47 -8.07 96.26
CA ASN A 401 25.81 -8.34 96.77
C ASN A 401 26.78 -7.53 95.91
N ILE A 402 27.19 -6.37 96.40
CA ILE A 402 27.93 -5.40 95.58
C ILE A 402 29.35 -5.88 95.34
N GLU A 403 29.91 -6.66 96.26
CA GLU A 403 31.22 -7.28 96.10
C GLU A 403 31.20 -8.28 94.92
N ASP A 404 30.21 -9.17 94.85
CA ASP A 404 30.02 -10.08 93.71
C ASP A 404 29.63 -9.35 92.42
N GLU A 405 28.77 -8.33 92.50
CA GLU A 405 28.32 -7.57 91.33
C GLU A 405 29.51 -6.88 90.63
N LEU A 406 30.46 -6.36 91.41
CA LEU A 406 31.65 -5.65 90.92
C LEU A 406 32.82 -6.56 90.55
N THR A 407 33.08 -7.61 91.34
CA THR A 407 34.25 -8.49 91.16
C THR A 407 33.99 -9.61 90.14
N ASN A 408 32.76 -10.15 90.13
CA ASN A 408 32.39 -11.28 89.29
C ASN A 408 31.40 -10.87 88.18
N THR A 409 30.22 -10.37 88.54
CA THR A 409 29.10 -10.24 87.58
C THR A 409 29.39 -9.25 86.45
N LEU A 410 29.76 -8.00 86.74
CA LEU A 410 30.04 -7.00 85.70
C LEU A 410 31.29 -7.34 84.84
N PRO A 411 32.42 -7.81 85.41
CA PRO A 411 33.55 -8.32 84.63
C PRO A 411 33.20 -9.52 83.74
N ASN A 412 32.37 -10.45 84.23
CA ASN A 412 31.90 -11.59 83.44
C ASN A 412 30.96 -11.13 82.33
N LYS A 413 29.97 -10.26 82.59
CA LYS A 413 29.08 -9.74 81.55
C LYS A 413 29.84 -8.96 80.47
N ARG A 414 30.86 -8.18 80.83
CA ARG A 414 31.78 -7.56 79.86
C ARG A 414 32.51 -8.62 79.02
N ARG A 415 32.99 -9.72 79.62
CA ARG A 415 33.65 -10.82 78.90
C ARG A 415 32.68 -11.55 77.96
N GLU A 416 31.44 -11.77 78.38
CA GLU A 416 30.37 -12.35 77.57
C GLU A 416 30.05 -11.46 76.36
N LEU A 417 29.78 -10.17 76.58
CA LEU A 417 29.51 -9.19 75.51
C LEU A 417 30.65 -9.17 74.47
N ASN A 418 31.92 -9.21 74.87
CA ASN A 418 33.04 -9.30 73.92
C ASN A 418 32.98 -10.58 73.05
N VAL A 419 32.54 -11.71 73.60
CA VAL A 419 32.37 -12.98 72.87
C VAL A 419 31.10 -12.97 72.00
N GLU A 420 30.03 -12.33 72.45
CA GLU A 420 28.77 -12.18 71.72
C GLU A 420 28.94 -11.26 70.50
N ILE A 421 29.54 -10.07 70.69
CA ILE A 421 29.91 -9.15 69.60
C ILE A 421 30.79 -9.86 68.57
N ALA A 422 31.87 -10.53 68.99
CA ALA A 422 32.80 -11.19 68.07
C ALA A 422 32.20 -12.42 67.33
N LYS A 423 31.08 -12.98 67.81
CA LYS A 423 30.26 -13.95 67.07
C LYS A 423 29.33 -13.25 66.09
N ALA A 424 28.62 -12.22 66.55
CA ALA A 424 27.66 -11.47 65.75
C ALA A 424 28.32 -10.75 64.56
N GLU A 425 29.52 -10.19 64.70
CA GLU A 425 30.28 -9.56 63.60
C GLU A 425 30.66 -10.57 62.49
N LYS A 426 31.00 -11.81 62.87
CA LYS A 426 31.26 -12.90 61.90
C LYS A 426 29.98 -13.33 61.19
N GLU A 427 28.89 -13.47 61.94
CA GLU A 427 27.57 -13.82 61.40
C GLU A 427 27.03 -12.71 60.47
N LEU A 428 27.19 -11.43 60.83
CA LEU A 428 26.89 -10.29 59.95
C LEU A 428 27.68 -10.37 58.64
N THR A 429 28.99 -10.62 58.73
CA THR A 429 29.86 -10.78 57.56
C THR A 429 29.39 -11.91 56.63
N ILE A 430 28.91 -13.03 57.20
CA ILE A 430 28.33 -14.13 56.43
C ILE A 430 27.01 -13.69 55.76
N GLN A 431 26.11 -13.06 56.51
CA GLN A 431 24.81 -12.58 56.02
C GLN A 431 24.94 -11.54 54.91
N GLU A 432 25.92 -10.63 54.98
CA GLU A 432 26.18 -9.63 53.95
C GLU A 432 26.77 -10.25 52.67
N ASN A 433 27.73 -11.17 52.79
CA ASN A 433 28.25 -11.92 51.64
C ASN A 433 27.15 -12.74 50.97
N ASP A 434 26.28 -13.39 51.75
CA ASP A 434 25.19 -14.19 51.20
C ASP A 434 24.10 -13.30 50.55
N ALA A 435 23.84 -12.11 51.12
CA ALA A 435 22.99 -11.09 50.51
C ALA A 435 23.59 -10.55 49.19
N ALA A 436 24.91 -10.37 49.10
CA ALA A 436 25.59 -9.99 47.86
C ALA A 436 25.45 -11.09 46.80
N ALA A 437 25.65 -12.36 47.15
CA ALA A 437 25.44 -13.49 46.25
C ALA A 437 23.97 -13.55 45.75
N LYS A 438 22.98 -13.34 46.64
CA LYS A 438 21.56 -13.27 46.24
C LYS A 438 21.23 -12.02 45.41
N GLN A 439 21.98 -10.92 45.57
CA GLN A 439 21.83 -9.70 44.76
C GLN A 439 22.28 -9.93 43.31
N THR A 440 23.36 -10.69 43.09
CA THR A 440 23.81 -11.12 41.76
C THR A 440 22.79 -12.09 41.13
N ALA A 441 22.42 -13.15 41.84
CA ALA A 441 21.44 -14.14 41.35
C ALA A 441 20.05 -13.52 41.03
N TYR A 442 19.60 -12.52 41.80
CA TYR A 442 18.40 -11.76 41.46
C TYR A 442 18.56 -11.00 40.13
N SER A 443 19.71 -10.36 39.93
CA SER A 443 19.98 -9.54 38.74
C SER A 443 20.02 -10.40 37.48
N GLU A 444 20.63 -11.59 37.55
CA GLU A 444 20.63 -12.59 36.48
C GLU A 444 19.21 -13.09 36.16
N ALA A 445 18.46 -13.54 37.16
CA ALA A 445 17.09 -14.02 37.00
C ALA A 445 16.14 -12.93 36.46
N HIS A 446 16.35 -11.67 36.87
CA HIS A 446 15.60 -10.53 36.37
C HIS A 446 15.97 -10.21 34.91
N ASN A 447 17.26 -10.24 34.55
CA ASN A 447 17.72 -10.03 33.18
C ASN A 447 17.21 -11.12 32.22
N GLN A 448 17.14 -12.38 32.66
CA GLN A 448 16.49 -13.47 31.91
C GLN A 448 15.00 -13.20 31.68
N TYR A 449 14.27 -12.76 32.73
CA TYR A 449 12.87 -12.37 32.63
C TYR A 449 12.65 -11.20 31.65
N VAL A 450 13.48 -10.16 31.69
CA VAL A 450 13.39 -9.00 30.78
C VAL A 450 13.65 -9.43 29.33
N LYS A 451 14.73 -10.17 29.05
CA LYS A 451 15.04 -10.68 27.70
C LYS A 451 13.89 -11.50 27.10
N LEU A 452 13.27 -12.38 27.90
CA LEU A 452 12.08 -13.15 27.49
C LEU A 452 10.87 -12.24 27.22
N SER A 453 10.65 -11.21 28.05
CA SER A 453 9.54 -10.26 27.87
C SER A 453 9.69 -9.49 26.55
N ASP A 454 10.88 -8.95 26.27
CA ASP A 454 11.16 -8.17 25.06
C ASP A 454 11.04 -9.03 23.79
N GLN A 455 11.47 -10.29 23.84
CA GLN A 455 11.28 -11.24 22.74
C GLN A 455 9.78 -11.49 22.48
N ILE A 456 9.01 -11.77 23.53
CA ILE A 456 7.56 -12.02 23.42
C ILE A 456 6.82 -10.78 22.89
N ASP A 457 7.20 -9.58 23.29
CA ASP A 457 6.58 -8.34 22.79
C ASP A 457 6.99 -8.02 21.34
N LYS A 458 8.23 -8.34 20.90
CA LYS A 458 8.64 -8.25 19.49
C LYS A 458 7.87 -9.24 18.61
N GLU A 459 7.83 -10.51 18.98
CA GLU A 459 7.09 -11.55 18.25
C GLU A 459 5.58 -11.27 18.25
N THR A 460 5.03 -10.79 19.36
CA THR A 460 3.62 -10.36 19.43
C THR A 460 3.34 -9.17 18.51
N GLN A 461 4.29 -8.23 18.35
CA GLN A 461 4.15 -7.13 17.38
C GLN A 461 4.16 -7.63 15.93
N ALA A 462 5.09 -8.52 15.57
CA ALA A 462 5.15 -9.12 14.24
C ALA A 462 3.85 -9.88 13.88
N VAL A 463 3.33 -10.71 14.79
CA VAL A 463 2.04 -11.41 14.61
C VAL A 463 0.88 -10.41 14.47
N ASN A 464 0.89 -9.30 15.20
CA ASN A 464 -0.14 -8.27 15.03
C ASN A 464 -0.02 -7.55 13.67
N ASP A 465 1.17 -7.33 13.13
CA ASP A 465 1.34 -6.74 11.79
C ASP A 465 0.83 -7.68 10.68
N LEU A 466 1.22 -8.96 10.74
CA LEU A 466 0.73 -10.00 9.83
C LEU A 466 -0.81 -10.08 9.83
N ILE A 467 -1.43 -10.12 11.02
CA ILE A 467 -2.89 -10.27 11.18
C ILE A 467 -3.68 -9.00 10.81
N ASN A 468 -3.20 -7.81 11.20
CA ASN A 468 -3.99 -6.58 11.09
C ASN A 468 -3.66 -5.75 9.85
N ASN A 469 -2.49 -5.93 9.24
CA ASN A 469 -2.02 -5.14 8.11
C ASN A 469 -1.77 -6.02 6.87
N GLN A 470 -0.86 -7.00 6.94
CA GLN A 470 -0.39 -7.72 5.73
C GLN A 470 -1.44 -8.65 5.13
N ILE A 471 -2.01 -9.58 5.93
CA ILE A 471 -3.03 -10.52 5.45
C ILE A 471 -4.28 -9.77 4.96
N PRO A 472 -4.81 -8.73 5.65
CA PRO A 472 -5.90 -7.91 5.11
C PRO A 472 -5.57 -7.19 3.79
N ALA A 473 -4.35 -6.70 3.60
CA ALA A 473 -3.93 -6.06 2.35
C ALA A 473 -3.86 -7.07 1.18
N LEU A 474 -3.31 -8.27 1.41
CA LEU A 474 -3.31 -9.35 0.44
C LEU A 474 -4.74 -9.80 0.10
N ASN A 475 -5.61 -9.98 1.10
CA ASN A 475 -7.02 -10.34 0.88
C ASN A 475 -7.78 -9.27 0.08
N SER A 476 -7.45 -7.98 0.22
CA SER A 476 -8.01 -6.94 -0.66
C SER A 476 -7.56 -7.18 -2.10
N ARG A 477 -6.25 -7.30 -2.33
CA ARG A 477 -5.70 -7.55 -3.67
C ARG A 477 -6.27 -8.81 -4.32
N ILE A 478 -6.48 -9.89 -3.56
CA ILE A 478 -7.14 -11.12 -4.05
C ILE A 478 -8.57 -10.85 -4.53
N ASN A 479 -9.35 -10.03 -3.81
CA ASN A 479 -10.68 -9.62 -4.27
C ASN A 479 -10.60 -8.69 -5.50
N ASP A 480 -9.68 -7.72 -5.48
CA ASP A 480 -9.54 -6.71 -6.52
C ASP A 480 -9.07 -7.34 -7.86
N ASP A 481 -7.99 -8.14 -7.84
CA ASP A 481 -7.54 -8.95 -8.98
C ASP A 481 -8.55 -10.04 -9.36
N GLY A 482 -9.31 -10.58 -8.40
CA GLY A 482 -10.37 -11.56 -8.64
C GLY A 482 -11.57 -10.99 -9.43
N ILE A 483 -11.92 -9.72 -9.18
CA ILE A 483 -12.93 -8.98 -9.97
C ILE A 483 -12.39 -8.72 -11.39
N VAL A 484 -11.12 -8.33 -11.52
CA VAL A 484 -10.48 -8.15 -12.84
C VAL A 484 -10.47 -9.46 -13.62
N LYS A 485 -10.07 -10.57 -12.99
CA LYS A 485 -10.12 -11.92 -13.56
C LYS A 485 -11.53 -12.26 -14.08
N ALA A 486 -12.56 -12.11 -13.25
CA ALA A 486 -13.94 -12.44 -13.63
C ALA A 486 -14.46 -11.59 -14.81
N ASN A 487 -14.06 -10.31 -14.89
CA ASN A 487 -14.35 -9.45 -16.02
C ASN A 487 -13.62 -9.91 -17.31
N GLN A 488 -12.37 -10.38 -17.20
CA GLN A 488 -11.63 -10.96 -18.32
C GLN A 488 -12.26 -12.28 -18.80
N GLU A 489 -12.68 -13.16 -17.87
CA GLU A 489 -13.39 -14.41 -18.18
C GLU A 489 -14.70 -14.14 -18.94
N LYS A 490 -15.44 -13.10 -18.53
CA LYS A 490 -16.62 -12.63 -19.29
C LYS A 490 -16.23 -12.10 -20.69
N LYS A 491 -15.19 -11.27 -20.79
CA LYS A 491 -14.75 -10.68 -22.07
C LYS A 491 -14.31 -11.75 -23.08
N VAL A 492 -13.54 -12.76 -22.65
CA VAL A 492 -13.19 -13.94 -23.46
C VAL A 492 -14.44 -14.69 -23.92
N LYS A 493 -15.41 -14.92 -23.02
CA LYS A 493 -16.67 -15.61 -23.35
C LYS A 493 -17.52 -14.85 -24.37
N ASP A 494 -17.65 -13.53 -24.22
CA ASP A 494 -18.45 -12.72 -25.15
C ASP A 494 -17.74 -12.53 -26.50
N LEU A 495 -16.41 -12.36 -26.53
CA LEU A 495 -15.62 -12.41 -27.78
C LEU A 495 -15.74 -13.76 -28.50
N THR A 496 -15.78 -14.87 -27.76
CA THR A 496 -15.94 -16.22 -28.35
C THR A 496 -17.30 -16.38 -29.06
N LYS A 497 -18.36 -15.75 -28.54
CA LYS A 497 -19.65 -15.68 -29.27
C LYS A 497 -19.54 -14.85 -30.54
N THR A 498 -18.93 -13.66 -30.47
CA THR A 498 -18.75 -12.79 -31.63
C THR A 498 -17.87 -13.45 -32.70
N HIS A 499 -16.90 -14.27 -32.31
CA HIS A 499 -16.15 -15.12 -33.23
C HIS A 499 -17.06 -16.14 -33.92
N GLN A 500 -17.94 -16.84 -33.19
CA GLN A 500 -18.88 -17.78 -33.79
C GLN A 500 -19.75 -17.08 -34.85
N THR A 501 -20.42 -15.98 -34.50
CA THR A 501 -21.25 -15.21 -35.45
C THR A 501 -20.47 -14.72 -36.68
N LYS A 502 -19.17 -14.41 -36.54
CA LYS A 502 -18.29 -14.07 -37.68
C LYS A 502 -17.84 -15.28 -38.49
N ALA A 503 -17.72 -16.46 -37.89
CA ALA A 503 -17.42 -17.70 -38.59
C ALA A 503 -18.63 -18.20 -39.37
N ASP A 504 -19.83 -18.07 -38.78
CA ASP A 504 -21.12 -18.36 -39.42
C ASP A 504 -21.30 -17.47 -40.66
N ALA A 505 -21.19 -16.14 -40.51
CA ALA A 505 -21.30 -15.19 -41.61
C ALA A 505 -20.19 -15.35 -42.69
N LEU A 506 -18.99 -15.84 -42.33
CA LEU A 506 -17.96 -16.19 -43.30
C LEU A 506 -18.30 -17.48 -44.08
N SER A 507 -19.17 -18.34 -43.55
CA SER A 507 -19.72 -19.48 -44.29
C SER A 507 -20.76 -19.01 -45.32
N ASP A 508 -21.64 -18.09 -44.94
CA ASP A 508 -22.64 -17.51 -45.84
C ASP A 508 -21.95 -16.77 -47.01
N VAL A 509 -21.00 -15.88 -46.70
CA VAL A 509 -20.23 -15.14 -47.72
C VAL A 509 -19.37 -16.05 -48.62
N LYS A 510 -18.98 -17.25 -48.16
CA LYS A 510 -18.35 -18.27 -49.04
C LYS A 510 -19.35 -18.85 -50.04
N GLN A 511 -20.59 -19.08 -49.64
CA GLN A 511 -21.63 -19.57 -50.53
C GLN A 511 -22.00 -18.52 -51.57
N ASP A 512 -22.05 -17.24 -51.18
CA ASP A 512 -22.18 -16.11 -52.10
C ASP A 512 -20.99 -16.02 -53.07
N LEU A 513 -19.76 -16.22 -52.59
CA LEU A 513 -18.53 -16.21 -53.41
C LEU A 513 -18.54 -17.32 -54.49
N GLU A 514 -18.89 -18.56 -54.15
CA GLU A 514 -18.99 -19.63 -55.15
C GLU A 514 -20.18 -19.40 -56.12
N THR A 515 -21.29 -18.83 -55.63
CA THR A 515 -22.42 -18.43 -56.48
C THR A 515 -22.01 -17.34 -57.48
N ALA A 516 -21.28 -16.31 -57.04
CA ALA A 516 -20.80 -15.24 -57.89
C ALA A 516 -19.77 -15.73 -58.93
N LYS A 517 -18.87 -16.66 -58.58
CA LYS A 517 -17.99 -17.35 -59.54
C LYS A 517 -18.78 -18.11 -60.60
N SER A 518 -19.78 -18.88 -60.19
CA SER A 518 -20.65 -19.66 -61.09
C SER A 518 -21.42 -18.74 -62.05
N ASN A 519 -21.94 -17.62 -61.56
CA ASN A 519 -22.63 -16.62 -62.38
C ASN A 519 -21.67 -15.94 -63.37
N LEU A 520 -20.46 -15.57 -62.94
CA LEU A 520 -19.43 -14.99 -63.80
C LEU A 520 -18.97 -15.96 -64.90
N GLN A 521 -18.82 -17.25 -64.59
CA GLN A 521 -18.52 -18.26 -65.61
C GLN A 521 -19.68 -18.42 -66.58
N SER A 522 -20.92 -18.48 -66.08
CA SER A 522 -22.13 -18.59 -66.91
C SER A 522 -22.28 -17.41 -67.88
N ALA A 523 -22.00 -16.18 -67.42
CA ALA A 523 -22.00 -14.98 -68.24
C ALA A 523 -20.90 -15.00 -69.32
N LYS A 524 -19.70 -15.52 -69.00
CA LYS A 524 -18.61 -15.71 -69.97
C LYS A 524 -18.96 -16.76 -71.03
N ASP A 525 -19.58 -17.87 -70.61
CA ASP A 525 -20.04 -18.92 -71.51
C ASP A 525 -21.18 -18.45 -72.41
N GLU A 526 -22.08 -17.58 -71.92
CA GLU A 526 -23.11 -16.96 -72.74
C GLU A 526 -22.51 -15.93 -73.72
N LEU A 527 -21.59 -15.07 -73.28
CA LEU A 527 -20.86 -14.16 -74.17
C LEU A 527 -20.16 -14.90 -75.32
N ALA A 528 -19.48 -16.02 -75.03
CA ALA A 528 -18.85 -16.86 -76.05
C ALA A 528 -19.87 -17.42 -77.06
N LYS A 529 -21.07 -17.82 -76.61
CA LYS A 529 -22.18 -18.26 -77.48
C LYS A 529 -22.74 -17.11 -78.32
N LYS A 530 -22.95 -15.91 -77.76
CA LYS A 530 -23.40 -14.73 -78.54
C LYS A 530 -22.38 -14.36 -79.61
N GLN A 531 -21.08 -14.31 -79.26
CA GLN A 531 -19.99 -14.03 -80.18
C GLN A 531 -19.94 -15.05 -81.32
N THR A 532 -20.02 -16.34 -81.01
CA THR A 532 -20.06 -17.42 -82.03
C THR A 532 -21.28 -17.31 -82.96
N SER A 533 -22.43 -16.87 -82.45
CA SER A 533 -23.61 -16.60 -83.29
C SER A 533 -23.40 -15.37 -84.19
N PHE A 534 -22.84 -14.28 -83.68
CA PHE A 534 -22.53 -13.07 -84.46
C PHE A 534 -21.53 -13.38 -85.59
N ASP A 535 -20.43 -14.07 -85.27
CA ASP A 535 -19.40 -14.44 -86.24
C ASP A 535 -19.92 -15.40 -87.32
N THR A 536 -20.91 -16.24 -87.00
CA THR A 536 -21.61 -17.11 -87.97
C THR A 536 -22.53 -16.30 -88.88
N THR A 537 -23.44 -15.49 -88.33
CA THR A 537 -24.37 -14.64 -89.09
C THR A 537 -23.64 -13.67 -90.03
N LYS A 538 -22.45 -13.21 -89.64
CA LYS A 538 -21.56 -12.38 -90.47
C LYS A 538 -20.90 -13.14 -91.64
N LYS A 539 -20.57 -14.43 -91.47
CA LYS A 539 -20.07 -15.28 -92.57
C LYS A 539 -21.17 -15.62 -93.58
N GLU A 540 -22.39 -15.84 -93.10
CA GLU A 540 -23.58 -16.02 -93.96
C GLU A 540 -23.84 -14.77 -94.81
N GLN A 541 -23.73 -13.57 -94.22
CA GLN A 541 -23.84 -12.30 -94.94
C GLN A 541 -22.76 -12.15 -96.03
N GLN A 542 -21.50 -12.48 -95.72
CA GLN A 542 -20.42 -12.48 -96.72
C GLN A 542 -20.74 -13.44 -97.87
N SER A 543 -21.22 -14.65 -97.55
CA SER A 543 -21.57 -15.67 -98.54
C SER A 543 -22.69 -15.23 -99.49
N LEU A 544 -23.66 -14.45 -99.00
CA LEU A 544 -24.70 -13.83 -99.83
C LEU A 544 -24.14 -12.75 -100.76
N ASN A 545 -23.22 -11.91 -100.28
CA ASN A 545 -22.54 -10.90 -101.11
C ASN A 545 -21.73 -11.57 -102.24
N ASP A 546 -20.95 -12.60 -101.93
CA ASP A 546 -20.13 -13.35 -102.90
C ASP A 546 -21.02 -14.02 -103.99
N ALA A 547 -22.23 -14.45 -103.63
CA ALA A 547 -23.21 -15.02 -104.55
C ALA A 547 -23.84 -13.97 -105.50
N ILE A 548 -24.17 -12.77 -104.99
CA ILE A 548 -24.63 -11.63 -105.81
C ILE A 548 -23.56 -11.27 -106.84
N ASP A 549 -22.31 -11.13 -106.37
CA ASP A 549 -21.17 -10.72 -107.19
C ASP A 549 -20.91 -11.72 -108.33
N THR A 550 -21.07 -13.01 -108.05
CA THR A 550 -21.00 -14.11 -109.04
C THR A 550 -22.10 -14.01 -110.11
N LEU A 551 -23.36 -13.80 -109.71
CA LEU A 551 -24.48 -13.69 -110.65
C LEU A 551 -24.33 -12.49 -111.60
N GLN A 552 -23.94 -11.33 -111.06
CA GLN A 552 -23.77 -10.10 -111.83
C GLN A 552 -22.57 -10.15 -112.77
N LYS A 553 -21.39 -10.58 -112.29
CA LYS A 553 -20.13 -10.50 -113.06
C LYS A 553 -19.93 -11.64 -114.05
N LYS A 554 -20.65 -12.76 -113.91
CA LYS A 554 -20.41 -13.98 -114.72
C LYS A 554 -21.63 -14.48 -115.49
N THR A 555 -22.81 -14.54 -114.87
CA THR A 555 -23.97 -15.24 -115.46
C THR A 555 -24.73 -14.37 -116.46
N ILE A 556 -24.97 -13.09 -116.13
CA ILE A 556 -25.70 -12.17 -117.02
C ILE A 556 -24.92 -11.89 -118.34
N PRO A 557 -23.63 -11.52 -118.33
CA PRO A 557 -22.88 -11.24 -119.57
C PRO A 557 -22.75 -12.45 -120.51
N ALA A 558 -22.79 -13.68 -119.98
CA ALA A 558 -22.76 -14.90 -120.80
C ALA A 558 -24.06 -15.10 -121.60
N LEU A 559 -25.22 -14.75 -121.01
CA LEU A 559 -26.52 -14.84 -121.68
C LEU A 559 -26.70 -13.74 -122.74
N GLU A 560 -26.17 -12.54 -122.50
CA GLU A 560 -26.21 -11.42 -123.44
C GLU A 560 -25.39 -11.71 -124.72
N ASN A 561 -24.21 -12.32 -124.59
CA ASN A 561 -23.41 -12.76 -125.74
C ASN A 561 -24.15 -13.83 -126.56
N ALA A 562 -24.73 -14.84 -125.92
CA ALA A 562 -25.51 -15.88 -126.61
C ALA A 562 -26.73 -15.33 -127.38
N GLN A 563 -27.33 -14.22 -126.91
CA GLN A 563 -28.40 -13.53 -127.61
C GLN A 563 -27.91 -12.83 -128.90
N LYS A 564 -26.65 -12.38 -128.93
CA LYS A 564 -26.02 -11.69 -130.08
C LYS A 564 -25.67 -12.66 -131.22
N ASP A 565 -25.20 -13.86 -130.89
CA ASP A 565 -24.91 -14.91 -131.87
C ASP A 565 -26.19 -15.42 -132.56
N ALA A 566 -27.29 -15.55 -131.82
CA ALA A 566 -28.58 -15.96 -132.37
C ALA A 566 -29.09 -14.98 -133.44
N GLN A 567 -28.99 -13.67 -133.20
CA GLN A 567 -29.38 -12.63 -134.16
C GLN A 567 -28.55 -12.71 -135.45
N THR A 568 -27.23 -12.87 -135.33
CA THR A 568 -26.27 -12.93 -136.46
C THR A 568 -26.52 -14.12 -137.40
N LYS A 569 -27.25 -15.15 -136.94
CA LYS A 569 -27.60 -16.34 -137.73
C LYS A 569 -28.85 -16.14 -138.60
N LEU A 570 -29.72 -15.18 -138.27
CA LEU A 570 -30.93 -14.86 -139.03
C LEU A 570 -30.59 -14.15 -140.34
N ASP A 571 -29.75 -13.10 -140.27
CA ASP A 571 -29.39 -12.23 -141.40
C ASP A 571 -28.73 -12.97 -142.58
N LYS A 572 -28.09 -14.11 -142.31
CA LYS A 572 -27.43 -14.95 -143.34
C LYS A 572 -28.41 -15.77 -144.18
N LEU A 573 -29.57 -16.14 -143.64
CA LEU A 573 -30.60 -16.90 -144.37
C LEU A 573 -31.35 -16.04 -145.40
N GLN A 574 -31.28 -14.72 -145.29
CA GLN A 574 -32.09 -13.78 -146.06
C GLN A 574 -31.42 -13.32 -147.38
N LYS A 575 -30.20 -13.78 -147.68
CA LYS A 575 -29.42 -13.42 -148.89
C LYS A 575 -29.24 -14.55 -149.91
N ALA A 576 -29.82 -15.73 -149.66
CA ALA A 576 -29.60 -16.91 -150.50
C ALA A 576 -30.50 -16.98 -151.76
N GLY A 577 -31.60 -16.20 -151.82
CA GLY A 577 -32.59 -16.31 -152.91
C GLY A 577 -32.15 -15.70 -154.24
N ASP A 578 -31.43 -14.58 -154.21
CA ASP A 578 -31.20 -13.74 -155.41
C ASP A 578 -30.11 -14.26 -156.36
N ILE A 579 -29.31 -15.24 -155.91
CA ILE A 579 -28.18 -15.78 -156.69
C ILE A 579 -28.66 -16.86 -157.67
N LEU A 580 -29.66 -17.66 -157.30
CA LEU A 580 -30.13 -18.79 -158.12
C LEU A 580 -30.72 -18.35 -159.46
N LYS A 581 -31.40 -17.19 -159.49
CA LYS A 581 -32.11 -16.70 -160.67
C LYS A 581 -31.19 -16.15 -161.76
N LYS A 582 -29.95 -15.73 -161.44
CA LYS A 582 -28.99 -15.19 -162.43
C LYS A 582 -28.18 -16.25 -163.19
N ALA A 583 -28.26 -17.51 -162.79
CA ALA A 583 -27.50 -18.59 -163.43
C ALA A 583 -28.22 -19.20 -164.65
N GLN A 584 -29.55 -19.09 -164.71
CA GLN A 584 -30.36 -19.81 -165.73
C GLN A 584 -30.57 -19.00 -167.02
N ASP A 585 -30.57 -17.66 -166.95
CA ASP A 585 -30.80 -16.80 -168.12
C ASP A 585 -29.59 -16.78 -169.10
N ALA A 586 -28.38 -17.12 -168.63
CA ALA A 586 -27.14 -17.05 -169.41
C ALA A 586 -26.90 -18.26 -170.35
N GLU A 587 -27.59 -19.37 -170.13
CA GLU A 587 -27.38 -20.62 -170.88
C GLU A 587 -28.09 -20.57 -172.24
N THR A 588 -29.31 -20.01 -172.29
CA THR A 588 -30.18 -20.02 -173.48
C THR A 588 -29.75 -19.06 -174.60
N GLU A 589 -28.99 -18.01 -174.29
CA GLU A 589 -28.58 -17.01 -175.30
C GLU A 589 -27.35 -17.46 -176.11
N THR A 590 -26.51 -18.34 -175.54
CA THR A 590 -25.25 -18.82 -176.16
C THR A 590 -25.50 -19.82 -177.29
N GLU A 591 -26.50 -20.71 -177.17
CA GLU A 591 -26.81 -21.71 -178.21
C GLU A 591 -27.29 -21.07 -179.53
N LYS A 592 -27.97 -19.92 -179.45
CA LYS A 592 -28.53 -19.22 -180.61
C LYS A 592 -27.45 -18.61 -181.51
N ALA A 593 -26.36 -18.10 -180.92
CA ALA A 593 -25.26 -17.48 -181.67
C ALA A 593 -24.45 -18.49 -182.51
N ASN A 594 -24.29 -19.72 -182.02
CA ASN A 594 -23.46 -20.74 -182.67
C ASN A 594 -24.04 -21.22 -184.01
N LYS A 595 -25.36 -21.18 -184.18
CA LYS A 595 -26.02 -21.52 -185.44
C LYS A 595 -25.85 -20.44 -186.51
N ASP A 596 -26.06 -19.18 -186.13
CA ASP A 596 -26.03 -18.03 -187.04
C ASP A 596 -24.63 -17.77 -187.64
N ALA A 597 -23.57 -18.18 -186.93
CA ALA A 597 -22.19 -18.14 -187.40
C ALA A 597 -21.85 -19.21 -188.46
N GLN A 598 -22.48 -20.40 -188.39
CA GLN A 598 -22.22 -21.49 -189.35
C GLN A 598 -22.84 -21.20 -190.71
N ASP A 599 -24.09 -20.73 -190.73
CA ASP A 599 -24.81 -20.41 -191.96
C ASP A 599 -24.11 -19.26 -192.74
N LYS A 600 -23.50 -18.28 -192.05
CA LYS A 600 -22.77 -17.15 -192.66
C LYS A 600 -21.38 -17.49 -193.19
N LEU A 601 -20.68 -18.48 -192.63
CA LEU A 601 -19.36 -18.89 -193.11
C LEU A 601 -19.46 -19.60 -194.47
N THR A 602 -20.53 -20.38 -194.68
CA THR A 602 -20.80 -21.07 -195.95
C THR A 602 -21.06 -20.10 -197.11
N ASP A 603 -21.74 -18.98 -196.86
CA ASP A 603 -22.06 -18.00 -197.91
C ASP A 603 -20.82 -17.20 -198.35
N ALA A 604 -19.97 -16.81 -197.40
CA ALA A 604 -18.70 -16.11 -197.67
C ALA A 604 -17.73 -16.94 -198.53
N GLN A 605 -17.69 -18.27 -198.34
CA GLN A 605 -16.86 -19.17 -199.14
C GLN A 605 -17.30 -19.25 -200.62
N ASN A 606 -18.58 -18.98 -200.91
CA ASN A 606 -19.10 -19.00 -202.29
C ASN A 606 -18.89 -17.67 -203.02
N GLN A 607 -19.01 -16.53 -202.34
CA GLN A 607 -18.88 -15.22 -202.98
C GLN A 607 -17.44 -14.84 -203.35
N LEU A 608 -16.45 -15.17 -202.51
CA LEU A 608 -15.05 -14.82 -202.74
C LEU A 608 -14.44 -15.49 -204.00
N LYS A 609 -15.06 -16.57 -204.49
CA LYS A 609 -14.57 -17.36 -205.62
C LYS A 609 -15.04 -16.86 -207.00
N ALA A 610 -15.90 -15.83 -207.06
CA ALA A 610 -16.68 -15.51 -208.26
C ALA A 610 -16.27 -14.22 -209.01
N LEU A 611 -15.85 -13.15 -208.32
CA LEU A 611 -15.96 -11.79 -208.88
C LEU A 611 -14.63 -11.00 -209.02
N LEU A 612 -13.49 -11.69 -209.03
CA LEU A 612 -12.19 -11.13 -209.45
C LEU A 612 -12.25 -10.45 -210.85
N PRO A 613 -13.05 -10.92 -211.84
CA PRO A 613 -13.20 -10.24 -213.14
C PRO A 613 -14.21 -9.08 -213.16
N ALA A 614 -14.97 -8.84 -212.07
CA ALA A 614 -16.21 -8.07 -212.16
C ALA A 614 -16.15 -6.63 -211.66
N LYS A 615 -15.26 -6.25 -210.72
CA LYS A 615 -15.10 -4.82 -210.37
C LYS A 615 -14.29 -4.03 -211.41
N GLN A 616 -13.53 -4.70 -212.26
CA GLN A 616 -12.97 -4.12 -213.48
C GLN A 616 -14.06 -3.53 -214.43
N ALA A 617 -15.35 -3.88 -214.23
CA ALA A 617 -16.49 -3.22 -214.88
C ALA A 617 -17.07 -2.03 -214.08
N ALA A 618 -16.97 -2.01 -212.74
CA ALA A 618 -17.39 -0.86 -211.94
C ALA A 618 -16.38 0.29 -212.04
N ASP A 619 -15.10 -0.02 -212.23
CA ASP A 619 -14.04 0.93 -212.58
C ASP A 619 -14.20 1.49 -214.02
N LYS A 620 -15.24 1.03 -214.75
CA LYS A 620 -15.77 1.63 -215.97
C LYS A 620 -17.11 2.36 -215.73
N ALA A 621 -18.01 1.82 -214.92
CA ALA A 621 -19.32 2.41 -214.66
C ALA A 621 -19.29 3.64 -213.73
N VAL A 622 -18.30 3.78 -212.85
CA VAL A 622 -18.10 5.04 -212.09
C VAL A 622 -17.60 6.16 -213.00
N ASN A 623 -16.93 5.84 -214.12
CA ASN A 623 -16.65 6.84 -215.16
C ASN A 623 -17.96 7.34 -215.77
N ASP A 624 -18.91 6.44 -216.03
CA ASP A 624 -20.23 6.78 -216.55
C ASP A 624 -21.08 7.56 -215.51
N THR A 625 -20.86 7.40 -214.20
CA THR A 625 -21.47 8.24 -213.13
C THR A 625 -20.72 9.56 -212.94
N GLN A 626 -19.42 9.61 -213.21
CA GLN A 626 -18.66 10.85 -213.23
C GLN A 626 -18.78 11.55 -214.59
N THR A 627 -19.48 10.99 -215.57
CA THR A 627 -20.14 11.74 -216.65
C THR A 627 -21.32 12.59 -216.14
N ASP A 628 -21.85 12.33 -214.93
CA ASP A 628 -22.66 13.33 -214.21
C ASP A 628 -21.83 14.34 -213.41
N LEU A 629 -20.50 14.15 -213.29
CA LEU A 629 -19.63 15.33 -213.14
C LEU A 629 -19.73 16.15 -214.42
N ASP A 630 -19.72 15.56 -215.61
CA ASP A 630 -19.80 16.35 -216.86
C ASP A 630 -21.14 17.09 -217.01
N ASN A 631 -22.23 16.62 -216.40
CA ASN A 631 -23.49 17.37 -216.30
C ASN A 631 -23.50 18.41 -215.16
N ALA A 632 -22.89 18.13 -214.01
CA ALA A 632 -22.63 19.15 -212.98
C ALA A 632 -21.67 20.24 -213.49
N GLN A 633 -20.69 19.85 -214.29
CA GLN A 633 -19.70 20.62 -215.01
C GLN A 633 -20.30 21.24 -216.28
N LYS A 634 -21.44 20.76 -216.80
CA LYS A 634 -22.20 21.51 -217.80
C LYS A 634 -22.99 22.65 -217.16
N LYS A 635 -23.47 22.49 -215.92
CA LYS A 635 -24.00 23.63 -215.15
C LYS A 635 -22.90 24.50 -214.55
N LEU A 636 -21.71 23.94 -214.27
CA LEU A 636 -20.51 24.74 -214.11
C LEU A 636 -20.29 25.51 -215.40
N ASN A 637 -20.20 24.89 -216.58
CA ASN A 637 -20.19 25.48 -217.93
C ASN A 637 -21.54 26.10 -218.37
N ASP A 638 -22.35 26.61 -217.43
CA ASP A 638 -23.41 27.60 -217.67
C ASP A 638 -23.24 28.81 -216.70
N ALA A 639 -22.73 28.60 -215.48
CA ALA A 639 -22.06 29.66 -214.69
C ALA A 639 -20.71 30.11 -215.34
N GLN A 640 -20.10 29.16 -216.02
CA GLN A 640 -18.85 29.12 -216.77
C GLN A 640 -19.16 28.92 -218.26
N ALA A 641 -20.44 29.01 -218.68
CA ALA A 641 -20.87 29.73 -219.90
C ALA A 641 -21.46 31.12 -219.63
N LYS A 642 -21.18 31.65 -218.44
CA LYS A 642 -20.88 33.07 -218.25
C LYS A 642 -19.41 33.35 -217.87
N LEU A 643 -18.56 32.32 -217.93
CA LEU A 643 -17.15 32.43 -218.31
C LEU A 643 -16.96 32.07 -219.79
N GLU A 644 -17.73 31.13 -220.33
CA GLU A 644 -18.04 30.97 -221.75
C GLU A 644 -19.21 31.88 -222.21
N GLN A 645 -19.41 33.04 -221.58
CA GLN A 645 -19.64 34.27 -222.38
C GLN A 645 -18.64 35.37 -222.05
N ALA A 646 -17.45 34.94 -221.64
CA ALA A 646 -16.18 35.46 -222.14
C ALA A 646 -15.49 34.45 -223.11
N GLN A 647 -16.13 33.31 -223.47
CA GLN A 647 -15.43 32.15 -224.07
C GLN A 647 -16.30 31.09 -224.86
N GLN A 648 -17.64 31.22 -225.12
CA GLN A 648 -18.44 30.25 -225.95
C GLN A 648 -18.03 30.34 -227.43
N GLU A 649 -16.84 29.85 -227.71
CA GLU A 649 -16.16 29.95 -229.00
C GLU A 649 -14.99 28.97 -229.09
N GLU A 650 -14.44 28.47 -227.96
CA GLU A 650 -13.51 27.33 -228.02
C GLU A 650 -14.27 26.02 -228.29
N ASN A 651 -14.63 25.83 -229.57
CA ASN A 651 -14.74 24.53 -230.20
C ASN A 651 -15.64 23.49 -229.49
N ALA A 652 -16.70 23.92 -228.78
CA ALA A 652 -17.84 23.12 -228.33
C ALA A 652 -17.52 21.64 -227.90
N GLN A 653 -16.98 21.38 -226.66
CA GLN A 653 -16.39 20.09 -226.09
C GLN A 653 -16.60 19.74 -224.54
N HIS A 654 -15.74 18.94 -223.81
CA HIS A 654 -16.03 18.12 -222.54
C HIS A 654 -14.90 18.01 -221.41
N MET A 655 -15.04 17.25 -220.27
CA MET A 655 -14.16 17.23 -219.02
C MET A 655 -14.18 15.90 -218.12
N ASN A 656 -13.53 15.76 -216.90
CA ASN A 656 -13.81 14.77 -215.76
C ASN A 656 -12.93 14.73 -214.39
N ILE A 657 -13.42 14.01 -213.30
CA ILE A 657 -12.81 13.09 -212.21
C ILE A 657 -12.08 13.40 -210.80
N PHE A 658 -12.38 12.60 -209.70
CA PHE A 658 -11.54 12.02 -208.52
C PHE A 658 -11.56 12.47 -206.97
N THR A 659 -11.31 11.58 -205.92
CA THR A 659 -11.40 11.79 -204.39
C THR A 659 -10.72 10.75 -203.35
N GLY A 660 -10.47 11.02 -202.00
CA GLY A 660 -10.26 10.00 -200.86
C GLY A 660 -9.60 10.33 -199.41
N TYR A 661 -9.61 9.38 -198.38
CA TYR A 661 -8.77 9.12 -197.10
C TYR A 661 -9.13 9.53 -195.56
N ASN A 662 -8.67 8.79 -194.47
CA ASN A 662 -8.91 8.98 -192.94
C ASN A 662 -8.19 7.99 -191.86
N ASP A 663 -7.82 8.31 -190.55
CA ASP A 663 -7.42 7.36 -189.37
C ASP A 663 -7.18 7.90 -187.83
N THR A 664 -6.98 7.01 -186.78
CA THR A 664 -6.14 7.00 -185.45
C THR A 664 -6.64 7.31 -183.93
N SER A 665 -6.05 6.76 -182.78
CA SER A 665 -6.36 6.96 -181.27
C SER A 665 -5.36 6.43 -180.09
N ALA A 666 -5.51 6.69 -178.72
CA ALA A 666 -4.64 6.24 -177.50
C ALA A 666 -5.11 6.48 -175.94
N ASP A 667 -4.38 6.04 -174.83
CA ASP A 667 -4.78 5.90 -173.32
C ASP A 667 -3.71 6.13 -172.10
N ASP A 668 -4.03 6.06 -170.74
CA ASP A 668 -3.14 6.35 -169.47
C ASP A 668 -3.54 5.79 -167.97
N PHE A 669 -2.79 6.02 -166.80
CA PHE A 669 -2.90 5.39 -165.37
C PHE A 669 -2.39 6.13 -164.00
N GLY A 670 -2.57 5.65 -162.71
CA GLY A 670 -1.98 6.19 -161.37
C GLY A 670 -2.33 5.63 -159.89
N ASN A 671 -1.65 5.98 -158.70
CA ASN A 671 -1.87 5.48 -157.24
C ASN A 671 -1.07 6.14 -155.97
N TYR A 672 -1.43 5.98 -154.62
CA TYR A 672 -0.64 5.91 -153.27
C TYR A 672 -1.26 6.38 -151.82
N ILE A 673 -0.64 6.19 -150.59
CA ILE A 673 -1.23 6.12 -149.13
C ILE A 673 -0.41 6.70 -147.80
N PRO A 674 -0.56 6.40 -146.41
CA PRO A 674 -0.45 7.35 -145.17
C PRO A 674 0.24 6.97 -143.73
N ASP A 675 0.19 7.77 -142.58
CA ASP A 675 0.71 7.50 -141.13
C ASP A 675 0.27 8.47 -139.88
N ALA A 676 0.50 8.21 -138.52
CA ALA A 676 0.25 9.09 -137.26
C ALA A 676 0.74 8.68 -135.76
N THR A 677 0.87 9.58 -134.69
CA THR A 677 1.32 9.32 -133.21
C THR A 677 0.86 10.29 -131.99
N THR A 678 1.23 10.10 -130.65
CA THR A 678 0.71 10.80 -129.35
C THR A 678 1.59 10.85 -127.99
N ASN A 679 1.29 11.63 -126.87
CA ASN A 679 2.05 11.73 -125.51
C ASN A 679 1.32 12.34 -124.19
N THR A 680 1.90 12.41 -122.91
CA THR A 680 1.28 12.81 -121.53
C THR A 680 2.21 13.40 -120.33
N SER A 681 1.72 13.81 -119.09
CA SER A 681 2.50 14.30 -117.83
C SER A 681 1.76 14.48 -116.40
N ASN A 682 2.40 14.83 -115.22
CA ASN A 682 1.82 15.02 -113.79
C ASN A 682 2.70 15.73 -112.62
N ALA A 683 2.22 16.11 -111.37
CA ALA A 683 2.97 16.79 -110.20
C ALA A 683 2.41 16.77 -108.70
N VAL A 684 3.24 16.89 -107.60
CA VAL A 684 2.84 16.95 -106.13
C VAL A 684 3.84 17.65 -105.09
N PRO A 685 3.44 18.13 -103.86
CA PRO A 685 4.33 18.84 -102.84
C PRO A 685 4.13 18.64 -101.27
N ALA A 686 5.00 19.29 -100.42
CA ALA A 686 4.90 19.68 -98.95
C ALA A 686 5.09 18.61 -97.80
N VAL A 687 5.23 18.83 -96.45
CA VAL A 687 5.22 19.96 -95.44
C VAL A 687 5.95 19.58 -94.07
N THR A 688 6.26 20.48 -93.09
CA THR A 688 7.07 20.17 -91.83
C THR A 688 6.89 21.04 -90.51
N THR A 689 7.41 20.56 -89.34
CA THR A 689 7.70 21.22 -88.00
C THR A 689 6.55 21.37 -86.93
N GLN A 690 6.66 21.76 -85.62
CA GLN A 690 7.73 22.28 -84.69
C GLN A 690 7.37 22.16 -83.15
N THR A 691 8.32 22.22 -82.16
CA THR A 691 8.17 22.25 -80.64
C THR A 691 9.48 22.80 -79.94
N PRO A 692 9.85 22.74 -78.61
CA PRO A 692 9.23 22.40 -77.27
C PRO A 692 9.70 23.23 -75.98
N ALA A 693 9.26 22.84 -74.73
CA ALA A 693 10.04 22.65 -73.45
C ALA A 693 9.99 23.55 -72.14
N ALA A 694 10.17 22.84 -70.98
CA ALA A 694 10.74 23.19 -69.64
C ALA A 694 9.87 23.62 -68.39
N THR A 695 10.11 22.99 -67.22
CA THR A 695 9.62 23.22 -65.81
C THR A 695 10.56 22.46 -64.80
N PRO A 696 10.32 22.16 -63.48
CA PRO A 696 9.43 22.67 -62.38
C PRO A 696 10.18 22.83 -60.99
N THR A 697 9.48 22.85 -59.81
CA THR A 697 9.84 22.20 -58.48
C THR A 697 9.83 23.03 -57.14
N GLN A 698 9.27 22.44 -56.05
CA GLN A 698 9.50 22.59 -54.56
C GLN A 698 8.69 23.51 -53.59
N THR A 699 8.83 23.21 -52.27
CA THR A 699 7.99 23.45 -51.04
C THR A 699 8.70 24.37 -49.97
N PRO A 700 8.43 24.49 -48.62
CA PRO A 700 7.41 23.94 -47.65
C PRO A 700 6.84 24.88 -46.48
N ASN A 701 5.92 24.33 -45.64
CA ASN A 701 5.77 24.40 -44.13
C ASN A 701 5.36 25.61 -43.20
N THR A 702 4.29 25.39 -42.39
CA THR A 702 4.07 25.67 -40.90
C THR A 702 4.12 27.10 -40.28
N THR A 703 3.51 27.52 -39.13
CA THR A 703 3.20 26.83 -37.82
C THR A 703 2.26 27.61 -36.83
N GLN A 704 1.44 26.90 -36.00
CA GLN A 704 1.11 27.05 -34.53
C GLN A 704 0.29 28.18 -33.80
N THR A 705 -0.72 27.72 -32.99
CA THR A 705 -1.27 28.23 -31.66
C THR A 705 -2.00 29.60 -31.53
N LYS A 706 -2.87 29.91 -30.53
CA LYS A 706 -3.02 29.47 -29.10
C LYS A 706 -4.43 29.71 -28.48
N THR A 707 -4.68 29.25 -27.23
CA THR A 707 -5.94 29.31 -26.42
C THR A 707 -6.14 30.63 -25.61
N PRO A 708 -7.33 30.90 -24.99
CA PRO A 708 -7.52 30.60 -23.55
C PRO A 708 -8.97 30.21 -23.10
N GLU A 709 -9.26 30.28 -21.79
CA GLU A 709 -10.33 29.59 -21.00
C GLU A 709 -11.10 30.57 -20.06
N VAL A 710 -12.27 30.18 -19.48
CA VAL A 710 -12.70 30.34 -18.05
C VAL A 710 -14.24 30.34 -17.83
N THR A 711 -14.70 29.74 -16.71
CA THR A 711 -16.12 29.56 -16.23
C THR A 711 -16.46 30.49 -15.03
N PRO A 712 -17.71 30.62 -14.49
CA PRO A 712 -18.20 29.72 -13.39
C PRO A 712 -19.73 29.65 -13.00
N THR A 713 -20.08 28.67 -12.12
CA THR A 713 -21.19 28.64 -11.09
C THR A 713 -22.69 28.57 -11.52
N THR A 714 -23.70 28.03 -10.78
CA THR A 714 -23.83 27.57 -9.34
C THR A 714 -24.92 26.46 -9.11
N ASP A 715 -25.06 25.95 -7.87
CA ASP A 715 -26.01 24.95 -7.27
C ASP A 715 -27.55 25.16 -7.52
N THR A 716 -28.51 24.22 -7.25
CA THR A 716 -28.75 23.46 -5.98
C THR A 716 -29.87 22.38 -6.02
N LYS A 717 -29.76 21.36 -5.13
CA LYS A 717 -30.84 20.73 -4.27
C LYS A 717 -31.66 19.49 -4.75
N VAL A 718 -31.81 18.50 -3.85
CA VAL A 718 -32.71 17.30 -3.95
C VAL A 718 -33.17 16.85 -2.54
N THR A 719 -34.45 16.46 -2.35
CA THR A 719 -35.03 15.58 -1.27
C THR A 719 -36.57 15.57 -1.35
N PRO A 720 -37.33 14.67 -0.68
CA PRO A 720 -37.02 13.34 -0.11
C PRO A 720 -38.04 12.23 -0.50
N GLU A 721 -37.87 10.99 -0.03
CA GLU A 721 -38.99 10.03 0.14
C GLU A 721 -38.74 9.08 1.35
N GLU A 722 -39.78 8.41 1.86
CA GLU A 722 -39.81 7.78 3.20
C GLU A 722 -40.47 6.39 3.23
N SER A 723 -39.82 5.40 3.87
CA SER A 723 -40.38 4.22 4.56
C SER A 723 -39.22 3.28 5.00
N THR A 724 -39.32 2.24 5.85
CA THR A 724 -40.39 1.70 6.74
C THR A 724 -39.84 1.52 8.17
N LYS A 725 -40.71 1.29 9.17
CA LYS A 725 -40.31 0.97 10.56
C LYS A 725 -40.06 -0.54 10.76
N ALA A 726 -38.82 -1.00 10.66
CA ALA A 726 -38.43 -2.36 11.05
C ALA A 726 -38.09 -2.47 12.56
N ASN A 727 -38.43 -3.60 13.18
CA ASN A 727 -38.37 -3.79 14.63
C ASN A 727 -36.93 -4.11 15.11
N LEU A 728 -36.24 -3.17 15.77
CA LEU A 728 -34.87 -3.39 16.26
C LEU A 728 -34.84 -4.20 17.57
N PRO A 729 -33.97 -5.22 17.71
CA PRO A 729 -33.80 -5.93 18.98
C PRO A 729 -33.32 -5.00 20.09
N LYS A 730 -33.87 -5.16 21.32
CA LYS A 730 -33.59 -4.35 22.51
C LYS A 730 -32.07 -4.26 22.79
N MET A 731 -31.43 -3.20 22.28
CA MET A 731 -29.98 -3.00 22.41
C MET A 731 -29.56 -2.94 23.88
N THR A 732 -28.81 -3.96 24.31
CA THR A 732 -28.35 -4.07 25.70
C THR A 732 -27.31 -3.00 26.01
N TYR A 733 -27.62 -2.15 27.00
CA TYR A 733 -26.80 -1.01 27.39
C TYR A 733 -26.56 -1.00 28.90
N LYS A 734 -25.39 -0.49 29.31
CA LYS A 734 -25.06 -0.27 30.71
C LYS A 734 -24.92 1.23 31.00
N LYS A 735 -25.46 1.69 32.14
CA LYS A 735 -25.35 3.09 32.57
C LYS A 735 -23.89 3.37 32.99
N ILE A 736 -23.30 4.43 32.44
CA ILE A 736 -21.97 4.94 32.78
C ILE A 736 -22.06 6.41 33.21
N THR A 737 -21.23 6.83 34.17
CA THR A 737 -21.26 8.20 34.71
C THR A 737 -20.00 8.95 34.32
N LEU A 738 -20.15 10.14 33.73
CA LEU A 738 -19.01 10.98 33.35
C LEU A 738 -18.31 11.57 34.57
N THR A 739 -17.00 11.34 34.70
CA THR A 739 -16.20 11.84 35.83
C THR A 739 -15.46 13.15 35.52
N ARG A 740 -15.33 13.48 34.22
CA ARG A 740 -14.81 14.74 33.65
C ARG A 740 -15.61 15.09 32.39
N ASN A 741 -15.35 16.26 31.79
CA ASN A 741 -15.92 16.61 30.49
C ASN A 741 -15.39 15.64 29.40
N ALA A 742 -16.27 15.12 28.55
CA ALA A 742 -15.95 14.06 27.59
C ALA A 742 -16.21 14.52 26.14
N VAL A 743 -15.14 14.66 25.35
CA VAL A 743 -15.24 14.86 23.89
C VAL A 743 -15.80 13.58 23.25
N VAL A 744 -16.72 13.75 22.30
CA VAL A 744 -17.29 12.66 21.49
C VAL A 744 -16.46 12.46 20.22
N TYR A 745 -16.18 11.20 19.91
CA TYR A 745 -15.38 10.75 18.76
C TYR A 745 -16.21 9.87 17.83
N ASP A 746 -15.78 9.75 16.57
CA ASP A 746 -16.33 8.82 15.58
C ASP A 746 -15.62 7.45 15.58
N LYS A 747 -16.00 6.56 14.64
CA LYS A 747 -15.40 5.22 14.47
C LYS A 747 -13.91 5.23 14.09
N HIS A 748 -13.40 6.34 13.56
CA HIS A 748 -12.00 6.52 13.16
C HIS A 748 -11.16 7.21 14.27
N GLY A 749 -11.80 7.67 15.34
CA GLY A 749 -11.17 8.41 16.44
C GLY A 749 -11.02 9.92 16.18
N LYS A 750 -11.65 10.47 15.14
CA LYS A 750 -11.72 11.92 14.90
C LYS A 750 -12.73 12.53 15.87
N ALA A 751 -12.45 13.72 16.39
CA ALA A 751 -13.35 14.41 17.32
C ALA A 751 -14.53 15.02 16.54
N ILE A 752 -15.76 14.68 16.92
CA ILE A 752 -16.97 15.24 16.30
C ILE A 752 -17.07 16.71 16.71
N LYS A 753 -17.21 17.63 15.74
CA LYS A 753 -17.41 19.07 15.98
C LYS A 753 -18.91 19.44 16.04
N LYS A 754 -19.21 20.64 16.56
CA LYS A 754 -20.42 21.43 16.29
C LYS A 754 -19.95 22.86 16.04
N GLY A 755 -20.00 23.33 14.79
CA GLY A 755 -19.26 24.53 14.37
C GLY A 755 -17.76 24.38 14.63
N VAL A 756 -17.10 25.45 15.09
CA VAL A 756 -15.68 25.43 15.45
C VAL A 756 -15.34 24.53 16.65
N HIS A 757 -16.29 24.29 17.57
CA HIS A 757 -16.02 23.62 18.84
C HIS A 757 -16.16 22.09 18.80
N LYS A 758 -15.39 21.39 19.65
CA LYS A 758 -15.44 19.93 19.81
C LYS A 758 -16.68 19.53 20.63
N ARG A 759 -17.54 18.65 20.09
CA ARG A 759 -18.79 18.19 20.73
C ARG A 759 -18.46 17.48 22.04
N THR A 760 -18.79 18.11 23.16
CA THR A 760 -18.34 17.71 24.50
C THR A 760 -19.52 17.55 25.44
N ILE A 761 -19.58 16.42 26.14
CA ILE A 761 -20.60 16.14 27.16
C ILE A 761 -20.03 16.54 28.53
N LYS A 762 -20.76 17.35 29.30
CA LYS A 762 -20.32 17.87 30.60
C LYS A 762 -20.23 16.75 31.66
N LYS A 763 -19.27 16.89 32.57
CA LYS A 763 -19.06 16.07 33.80
C LYS A 763 -20.38 15.82 34.54
N GLY A 764 -20.53 14.63 35.14
CA GLY A 764 -21.67 14.26 35.98
C GLY A 764 -22.86 13.64 35.24
N LYS A 765 -23.04 13.89 33.93
CA LYS A 765 -24.12 13.25 33.15
C LYS A 765 -23.95 11.72 33.11
N ILE A 766 -25.08 11.01 33.18
CA ILE A 766 -25.17 9.55 33.03
C ILE A 766 -25.53 9.25 31.57
N LEU A 767 -24.82 8.30 30.96
CA LEU A 767 -25.00 7.90 29.56
C LEU A 767 -25.33 6.40 29.45
N LYS A 768 -26.06 6.03 28.39
CA LYS A 768 -26.27 4.64 27.99
C LYS A 768 -25.08 4.20 27.13
N ALA A 769 -24.20 3.34 27.65
CA ALA A 769 -23.13 2.74 26.87
C ALA A 769 -23.62 1.44 26.23
N LEU A 770 -23.59 1.39 24.89
CA LEU A 770 -24.09 0.27 24.09
C LEU A 770 -23.22 -0.99 24.28
N LYS A 771 -23.74 -2.15 23.86
CA LYS A 771 -23.07 -3.46 23.97
C LYS A 771 -22.59 -3.71 25.41
N ASN A 772 -23.44 -3.44 26.39
CA ASN A 772 -23.17 -3.54 27.84
C ASN A 772 -21.90 -2.84 28.34
N ALA A 773 -21.51 -1.72 27.70
CA ALA A 773 -20.25 -1.01 27.92
C ALA A 773 -18.97 -1.80 27.58
N LYS A 774 -19.02 -2.70 26.59
CA LYS A 774 -17.82 -3.32 25.98
C LYS A 774 -16.84 -2.23 25.55
N ILE A 775 -15.58 -2.37 25.97
CA ILE A 775 -14.50 -1.44 25.61
C ILE A 775 -14.09 -1.70 24.16
N VAL A 776 -14.02 -0.65 23.36
CA VAL A 776 -13.55 -0.66 21.96
C VAL A 776 -12.17 0.00 21.90
N LYS A 777 -11.22 -0.58 21.16
CA LYS A 777 -9.90 0.00 20.89
C LYS A 777 -9.97 0.73 19.54
N ILE A 778 -9.69 2.03 19.50
CA ILE A 778 -9.66 2.85 18.27
C ILE A 778 -8.34 3.62 18.26
N LYS A 779 -7.50 3.41 17.24
CA LYS A 779 -6.13 3.96 17.15
C LYS A 779 -5.37 3.86 18.49
N GLY A 780 -5.23 2.62 18.98
CA GLY A 780 -4.60 2.27 20.26
C GLY A 780 -5.42 2.58 21.53
N LYS A 781 -6.26 3.61 21.51
CA LYS A 781 -6.92 4.20 22.70
C LYS A 781 -8.26 3.51 23.01
N LYS A 782 -8.65 3.46 24.29
CA LYS A 782 -9.83 2.72 24.80
C LYS A 782 -11.08 3.64 24.90
N TYR A 783 -12.21 3.20 24.33
CA TYR A 783 -13.47 3.94 24.26
C TYR A 783 -14.68 3.11 24.70
N PHE A 784 -15.75 3.78 25.15
CA PHE A 784 -17.11 3.26 25.23
C PHE A 784 -17.93 3.80 24.06
N GLN A 785 -18.77 2.96 23.45
CA GLN A 785 -19.74 3.39 22.44
C GLN A 785 -21.02 3.92 23.11
N ILE A 786 -21.47 5.11 22.71
CA ILE A 786 -22.66 5.80 23.25
C ILE A 786 -23.71 6.13 22.16
N GLY A 787 -23.55 5.60 20.95
CA GLY A 787 -24.50 5.74 19.84
C GLY A 787 -23.95 5.17 18.52
N ARG A 788 -24.75 5.19 17.45
CA ARG A 788 -24.27 4.94 16.08
C ARG A 788 -23.21 5.99 15.74
N ASN A 789 -22.00 5.53 15.38
CA ASN A 789 -20.80 6.34 15.11
C ASN A 789 -20.41 7.36 16.22
N LYS A 790 -20.70 7.07 17.51
CA LYS A 790 -20.47 8.02 18.63
C LYS A 790 -19.81 7.32 19.82
N PHE A 791 -18.61 7.76 20.18
CA PHE A 791 -17.73 7.14 21.18
C PHE A 791 -17.16 8.16 22.18
N ILE A 792 -16.83 7.73 23.40
CA ILE A 792 -16.10 8.55 24.40
C ILE A 792 -14.98 7.73 25.06
N LYS A 793 -13.88 8.39 25.46
CA LYS A 793 -12.73 7.71 26.08
C LYS A 793 -13.08 7.11 27.45
N VAL A 794 -12.58 5.89 27.72
CA VAL A 794 -12.84 5.17 28.98
C VAL A 794 -12.36 5.95 30.21
N ASN A 795 -11.27 6.71 30.11
CA ASN A 795 -10.78 7.53 31.23
C ASN A 795 -11.70 8.71 31.61
N SER A 796 -12.73 9.01 30.82
CA SER A 796 -13.71 10.07 31.10
C SER A 796 -15.00 9.59 31.77
N ALA A 797 -15.22 8.28 31.90
CA ALA A 797 -16.44 7.71 32.45
C ALA A 797 -16.16 6.47 33.32
N ILE A 798 -16.98 6.24 34.34
CA ILE A 798 -16.93 5.00 35.13
C ILE A 798 -18.19 4.18 34.92
N VAL A 799 -18.02 2.86 34.79
CA VAL A 799 -19.11 1.89 34.87
C VAL A 799 -19.41 1.67 36.36
N VAL A 800 -20.63 1.95 36.80
CA VAL A 800 -21.07 1.73 38.18
C VAL A 800 -22.19 0.69 38.21
N SER A 801 -22.06 -0.30 39.07
CA SER A 801 -23.11 -1.27 39.42
C SER A 801 -23.49 -1.08 40.89
N LYS A 802 -24.79 -1.14 41.22
CA LYS A 802 -25.23 -1.35 42.61
C LYS A 802 -24.71 -2.70 43.10
N VAL A 803 -24.31 -2.78 44.36
CA VAL A 803 -24.01 -4.01 45.11
C VAL A 803 -24.35 -3.75 46.57
N ASN A 804 -24.85 -4.74 47.31
CA ASN A 804 -25.05 -4.63 48.76
C ASN A 804 -24.33 -5.82 49.41
N PHE A 805 -23.33 -5.57 50.27
CA PHE A 805 -22.70 -6.57 51.13
C PHE A 805 -21.86 -5.92 52.25
N LYS A 806 -21.55 -6.66 53.31
CA LYS A 806 -20.63 -6.25 54.39
C LYS A 806 -19.28 -7.00 54.25
N ALA A 807 -18.17 -6.35 54.59
CA ALA A 807 -16.86 -6.99 54.68
C ALA A 807 -15.88 -6.19 55.56
N GLN A 808 -14.88 -6.86 56.14
CA GLN A 808 -13.74 -6.20 56.79
C GLN A 808 -12.71 -5.70 55.76
N LEU A 809 -11.84 -4.77 56.16
CA LEU A 809 -10.73 -4.29 55.32
C LEU A 809 -9.38 -4.91 55.69
N LYS A 810 -8.59 -5.32 54.68
CA LYS A 810 -7.28 -5.95 54.81
C LYS A 810 -6.13 -4.91 54.87
N GLY A 811 -5.39 -4.85 55.98
CA GLY A 811 -4.18 -4.02 56.15
C GLY A 811 -3.78 -3.90 57.62
N ILE A 812 -2.59 -3.36 57.93
CA ILE A 812 -2.03 -3.40 59.30
C ILE A 812 -2.72 -2.42 60.26
N ARG A 813 -2.87 -1.14 59.87
CA ARG A 813 -3.55 -0.10 60.71
C ARG A 813 -4.59 0.72 59.94
N ARG A 814 -4.24 1.24 58.75
CA ARG A 814 -5.10 2.14 57.96
C ARG A 814 -5.11 1.76 56.47
N VAL A 815 -6.25 1.93 55.81
CA VAL A 815 -6.44 1.71 54.35
C VAL A 815 -6.77 3.04 53.67
N LYS A 816 -5.99 3.40 52.64
CA LYS A 816 -6.21 4.63 51.84
C LYS A 816 -7.56 4.59 51.12
N ALA A 817 -8.38 5.62 51.28
CA ALA A 817 -9.61 5.80 50.53
C ALA A 817 -9.38 6.64 49.27
N TYR A 818 -10.21 6.40 48.24
CA TYR A 818 -10.12 7.05 46.94
C TYR A 818 -11.44 7.70 46.59
N ASN A 819 -11.42 8.71 45.73
CA ASN A 819 -12.63 9.29 45.15
C ASN A 819 -13.01 8.59 43.83
N ARG A 820 -14.15 8.98 43.24
CA ARG A 820 -14.67 8.48 41.95
C ARG A 820 -13.76 8.68 40.72
N LEU A 821 -12.61 9.35 40.86
CA LEU A 821 -11.57 9.47 39.81
C LEU A 821 -10.38 8.51 40.03
N GLY A 822 -10.35 7.79 41.16
CA GLY A 822 -9.20 6.98 41.56
C GLY A 822 -8.03 7.80 42.09
N LYS A 823 -8.23 9.09 42.38
CA LYS A 823 -7.28 9.88 43.18
C LYS A 823 -7.51 9.58 44.66
N PHE A 824 -6.42 9.50 45.43
CA PHE A 824 -6.47 9.45 46.89
C PHE A 824 -7.24 10.67 47.42
N ASN A 825 -8.14 10.48 48.38
CA ASN A 825 -9.07 11.54 48.84
C ASN A 825 -8.70 12.13 50.21
N LYS A 826 -7.45 11.96 50.65
CA LYS A 826 -6.92 12.31 51.99
C LYS A 826 -7.57 11.57 53.18
N HIS A 827 -8.63 10.78 52.99
CA HIS A 827 -9.21 9.97 54.07
C HIS A 827 -8.58 8.57 54.17
N TYR A 828 -8.59 8.04 55.39
CA TYR A 828 -8.18 6.69 55.73
C TYR A 828 -9.31 5.96 56.43
N LEU A 829 -9.51 4.69 56.11
CA LEU A 829 -10.42 3.78 56.80
C LEU A 829 -9.62 2.91 57.77
N ARG A 830 -10.24 2.54 58.90
CA ARG A 830 -9.62 1.61 59.87
C ARG A 830 -9.50 0.23 59.22
N ALA A 831 -8.35 -0.42 59.34
CA ALA A 831 -8.24 -1.83 58.95
C ALA A 831 -9.01 -2.72 59.94
N HIS A 832 -9.31 -3.97 59.55
CA HIS A 832 -10.07 -4.97 60.31
C HIS A 832 -11.53 -4.59 60.69
N HIS A 833 -11.91 -3.33 60.65
CA HIS A 833 -13.28 -2.85 60.88
C HIS A 833 -14.23 -3.28 59.74
N ARG A 834 -15.49 -3.58 60.08
CA ARG A 834 -16.55 -3.99 59.13
C ARG A 834 -17.15 -2.77 58.44
N TYR A 835 -17.20 -2.77 57.10
CA TYR A 835 -17.87 -1.75 56.31
C TYR A 835 -18.95 -2.36 55.40
N SER A 836 -20.05 -1.64 55.24
CA SER A 836 -21.07 -1.91 54.21
C SER A 836 -20.66 -1.28 52.88
N PHE A 837 -20.85 -1.99 51.76
CA PHE A 837 -20.53 -1.51 50.42
C PHE A 837 -21.79 -1.44 49.55
N THR A 838 -21.96 -0.31 48.83
CA THR A 838 -23.20 0.05 48.10
C THR A 838 -23.06 0.11 46.58
N GLN A 839 -21.83 0.27 46.08
CA GLN A 839 -21.54 0.37 44.64
C GLN A 839 -20.21 -0.31 44.29
N LYS A 840 -20.14 -0.92 43.12
CA LYS A 840 -18.93 -1.46 42.49
C LYS A 840 -18.63 -0.64 41.24
N ALA A 841 -17.39 -0.20 41.07
CA ALA A 841 -16.94 0.50 39.87
C ALA A 841 -15.60 -0.01 39.36
N ILE A 842 -15.37 0.12 38.06
CA ILE A 842 -14.04 -0.04 37.46
C ILE A 842 -13.45 1.37 37.30
N ILE A 843 -12.34 1.63 38.00
CA ILE A 843 -11.66 2.93 38.02
C ILE A 843 -10.19 2.69 37.67
N ASN A 844 -9.69 3.36 36.64
CA ASN A 844 -8.32 3.20 36.13
C ASN A 844 -7.92 1.72 35.91
N GLY A 845 -8.86 0.90 35.41
CA GLY A 845 -8.69 -0.53 35.14
C GLY A 845 -8.81 -1.47 36.35
N LYS A 846 -8.84 -0.95 37.59
CA LYS A 846 -8.96 -1.75 38.82
C LYS A 846 -10.39 -1.69 39.36
N THR A 847 -10.84 -2.75 40.05
CA THR A 847 -12.16 -2.78 40.70
C THR A 847 -12.09 -2.06 42.05
N TYR A 848 -13.06 -1.17 42.30
CA TYR A 848 -13.27 -0.50 43.58
C TYR A 848 -14.70 -0.73 44.09
N TYR A 849 -14.85 -0.69 45.42
CA TYR A 849 -16.16 -0.70 46.09
C TYR A 849 -16.36 0.60 46.89
N LYS A 850 -17.55 1.19 46.81
CA LYS A 850 -17.95 2.38 47.54
C LYS A 850 -18.50 2.00 48.92
N VAL A 851 -17.91 2.55 49.98
CA VAL A 851 -18.42 2.44 51.35
C VAL A 851 -19.77 3.17 51.46
N ALA A 852 -20.74 2.56 52.16
CA ALA A 852 -22.06 3.12 52.41
C ALA A 852 -21.96 4.52 53.07
N HIS A 853 -22.95 5.38 52.81
CA HIS A 853 -23.12 6.74 53.37
C HIS A 853 -21.94 7.73 53.18
N THR A 854 -20.83 7.34 52.55
CA THR A 854 -19.64 8.19 52.33
C THR A 854 -19.34 8.36 50.84
N ASN A 855 -18.32 9.15 50.49
CA ASN A 855 -17.74 9.20 49.14
C ASN A 855 -16.45 8.39 48.99
N ASN A 856 -16.17 7.48 49.94
CA ASN A 856 -14.95 6.68 49.99
C ASN A 856 -15.05 5.43 49.10
N TRP A 857 -14.08 5.26 48.20
CA TRP A 857 -13.90 4.07 47.37
C TRP A 857 -12.64 3.31 47.79
N VAL A 858 -12.74 1.99 47.89
CA VAL A 858 -11.65 1.10 48.34
C VAL A 858 -11.32 0.08 47.24
N PRO A 859 -10.04 -0.18 46.93
CA PRO A 859 -9.66 -1.22 45.97
C PRO A 859 -10.18 -2.60 46.41
N ALA A 860 -10.65 -3.41 45.47
CA ALA A 860 -11.16 -4.75 45.76
C ALA A 860 -10.14 -5.66 46.47
N SER A 861 -8.84 -5.49 46.21
CA SER A 861 -7.75 -6.22 46.88
C SER A 861 -7.58 -5.89 48.36
N LYS A 862 -8.19 -4.81 48.85
CA LYS A 862 -8.22 -4.41 50.26
C LYS A 862 -9.53 -4.78 50.96
N VAL A 863 -10.48 -5.40 50.25
CA VAL A 863 -11.72 -5.92 50.84
C VAL A 863 -11.53 -7.40 51.24
N GLY A 864 -12.03 -7.77 52.41
CA GLY A 864 -11.94 -9.12 52.98
C GLY A 864 -12.94 -10.11 52.37
N LYS A 865 -13.06 -11.29 53.00
CA LYS A 865 -14.15 -12.23 52.71
C LYS A 865 -15.48 -11.51 52.94
N LYS A 866 -16.46 -11.70 52.05
CA LYS A 866 -17.81 -11.15 52.26
C LYS A 866 -18.41 -11.80 53.49
N ILE A 867 -18.98 -10.98 54.34
CA ILE A 867 -19.83 -11.41 55.45
C ILE A 867 -21.27 -11.25 54.96
N LYS A 868 -22.14 -12.23 55.23
CA LYS A 868 -23.58 -12.09 54.99
C LYS A 868 -24.12 -10.91 55.82
#